data_AF-A0A1D2N252-F1
#
_entry.id   AF-A0A1D2N252-F1
#
_cell.length_a   1.000
_cell.length_b   1.000
_cell.length_c   1.000
_cell.angle_alpha   90.00
_cell.angle_beta   90.00
_cell.angle_gamma   90.00
#
_symmetry.space_group_name_H-M   'P 1'
#
loop_
_entity.id
_entity.type
_entity.pdbx_description
1 polymer ?
#
loop_
_entity_poly.entity_id
_entity_poly.type
_entity_poly.pdbx_seq_one_letter_code
_entity_poly.pdbx_strand_id
1 'polypeptide(L)'
;MNTCRILLQSTPLKQCPSRFFSKTQVVESLPKEARVVICGTGIVGNSVAYHLVQSGWSDVVVLDQDSRIGQGTSSYGSGTLALLKPVEEQKIITKSIALYKKLQAEGHDIGLVECGSLYLAQNRERMILFKRRVALNQPQGLQCKLLGPNELAEYHPLLYTADLQGGVFVEKDAVANPELVCDTLAKLAVAGGAKYIKNCVFNNLITHNAKVASVETSLGTIKCQFFVNCSGMWAWDLGQRSNPKIRIPVHAVEHFYLRTHPLVENLPQDLPTIRDYDSHIYIRKLKDNSFLMGGFEKNAKPIFTNGVPDNWRDCLYPDWDHFAPMLDDCLRRMPKLKDCELQTLLNAPDTFTPDGKWILGETPEVDNYFVAVGMNGNSLQGSGGIGHSLAHWIIEGEPDIPLIEFDIRRFVDVHNNRRFLYDRVKETVGRQYDILYPLQSEYQYARKIRCSPLYSTLQAQGAVFGTRMCFERPLYFDIDYKVGDPKPQMPKGTYWKPLFFDSLKEEYKACREGVAVIDMSSFTKLQIKSASDEAMEYLQRLCSNDIDVPEGHISPTGMQNENGGYENDCMLVRQAPNCFFMVAPTKQQKWMKRHMPEDNSVQISDVTSMYTVLLIIGPKSRELLSQLTEGQEDVKMHPFSYKTMSLGHAPEVMVLSVTNSGEAGYSLYVPSEYAVHLYDELMKIGKDYGIRNAGYLTLRFLRLEKFVPFWGEEMDSITTPLEIGRNHRVKLNKQHFIGKQALQTQHEKGVYRRLVHFTLDDDHDAENDVWVWGGEPIFRNGVYIGSTTSGGYAFTLERMVALGFIVNKDIKTGELLPVTQEYVMSKDALYQIDIAGRRFNVRQSLHPPRLPSPHNVHSRDYHPTLRDKSILQAKPFEATDIEISSENSGLLPYMIDNKGLQGSGTTSKYVPPELRLQNSAQQN
;
A
#
# COMPACT_ATOMS: atom_id res chain seq x y z
N MET A 1 23.52 5.63 -34.03
CA MET A 1 24.78 6.28 -34.43
C MET A 1 24.57 7.05 -35.74
N ASN A 2 24.26 8.34 -35.64
CA ASN A 2 24.65 9.40 -36.58
C ASN A 2 24.57 10.70 -35.77
N THR A 3 25.74 11.24 -35.51
CA THR A 3 26.14 12.21 -34.49
C THR A 3 25.47 13.58 -34.61
N CYS A 4 24.69 13.97 -33.59
CA CYS A 4 24.58 15.37 -33.18
C CYS A 4 25.84 15.71 -32.35
N ARG A 5 26.75 16.51 -32.91
CA ARG A 5 27.86 17.09 -32.15
C ARG A 5 27.31 18.22 -31.27
N ILE A 6 26.97 17.90 -30.03
CA ILE A 6 26.80 18.90 -28.97
C ILE A 6 28.22 19.35 -28.57
N LEU A 7 28.54 20.62 -28.81
CA LEU A 7 29.79 21.23 -28.40
C LEU A 7 29.77 21.43 -26.87
N LEU A 8 30.26 20.43 -26.14
CA LEU A 8 30.59 20.58 -24.72
C LEU A 8 31.90 21.36 -24.61
N GLN A 9 31.81 22.68 -24.40
CA GLN A 9 32.95 23.43 -23.88
C GLN A 9 33.11 23.10 -22.39
N SER A 10 34.14 22.33 -22.07
CA SER A 10 34.55 22.04 -20.69
C SER A 10 35.09 23.31 -20.03
N THR A 11 34.21 24.08 -19.42
CA THR A 11 34.59 25.16 -18.52
C THR A 11 34.78 24.57 -17.12
N PRO A 12 35.86 24.88 -16.38
CA PRO A 12 36.00 24.40 -15.00
C PRO A 12 34.80 24.89 -14.18
N LEU A 13 34.13 23.96 -13.49
CA LEU A 13 33.08 24.25 -12.53
C LEU A 13 33.62 25.26 -11.51
N LYS A 14 33.24 26.52 -11.65
CA LYS A 14 33.33 27.48 -10.55
C LYS A 14 32.40 26.97 -9.45
N GLN A 15 32.96 26.81 -8.25
CA GLN A 15 32.20 26.57 -7.03
C GLN A 15 30.92 27.40 -7.02
N CYS A 16 29.81 26.75 -6.70
CA CYS A 16 28.51 27.38 -6.54
C CYS A 16 28.68 28.63 -5.66
N PRO A 17 28.22 29.83 -6.08
CA PRO A 17 28.43 31.04 -5.31
C PRO A 17 27.68 30.91 -3.97
N SER A 18 28.43 30.94 -2.88
CA SER A 18 27.91 31.09 -1.53
C SER A 18 27.08 32.38 -1.44
N ARG A 19 25.75 32.27 -1.55
CA ARG A 19 24.85 33.40 -1.36
C ARG A 19 24.43 33.51 0.10
N PHE A 20 24.45 34.75 0.57
CA PHE A 20 24.33 35.26 1.93
C PHE A 20 23.19 34.65 2.76
N PHE A 21 23.52 34.01 3.88
CA PHE A 21 22.57 33.80 4.98
C PHE A 21 22.48 35.07 5.84
N SER A 22 21.26 35.60 5.94
CA SER A 22 20.90 36.63 6.92
C SER A 22 20.52 35.96 8.25
N LYS A 23 21.28 36.31 9.29
CA LYS A 23 21.18 36.00 10.73
C LYS A 23 19.82 35.46 11.21
N THR A 24 19.62 34.14 11.16
CA THR A 24 18.68 33.47 12.07
C THR A 24 19.35 33.42 13.45
N GLN A 25 18.66 33.87 14.50
CA GLN A 25 19.21 33.95 15.86
C GLN A 25 19.64 32.55 16.35
N VAL A 26 20.95 32.36 16.47
CA VAL A 26 21.56 31.10 16.92
C VAL A 26 21.47 31.05 18.46
N VAL A 27 20.93 29.96 19.00
CA VAL A 27 21.09 29.66 20.43
C VAL A 27 22.39 28.87 20.56
N GLU A 28 23.41 29.47 21.18
CA GLU A 28 24.76 28.87 21.32
C GLU A 28 24.79 27.65 22.24
N SER A 29 23.80 27.45 23.11
CA SER A 29 23.76 26.34 24.05
C SER A 29 22.62 25.37 23.76
N LEU A 30 22.95 24.07 23.77
CA LEU A 30 21.98 22.98 23.65
C LEU A 30 20.97 23.06 24.82
N PRO A 31 19.65 23.17 24.55
CA PRO A 31 18.65 23.11 25.61
C PRO A 31 18.70 21.76 26.33
N LYS A 32 18.61 21.76 27.66
CA LYS A 32 18.56 20.51 28.45
C LYS A 32 17.24 19.76 28.29
N GLU A 33 16.15 20.49 28.04
CA GLU A 33 14.79 19.96 27.94
C GLU A 33 14.04 20.70 26.83
N ALA A 34 13.18 19.97 26.11
CA ALA A 34 12.27 20.45 25.09
C ALA A 34 11.01 19.56 25.09
N ARG A 35 9.87 20.02 24.60
CA ARG A 35 8.71 19.13 24.42
C ARG A 35 8.87 18.28 23.18
N VAL A 36 9.27 18.90 22.07
CA VAL A 36 9.45 18.24 20.79
C VAL A 36 10.87 18.45 20.27
N VAL A 37 11.53 17.36 19.87
CA VAL A 37 12.78 17.39 19.13
C VAL A 37 12.53 16.90 17.71
N ILE A 38 12.82 17.73 16.71
CA ILE A 38 12.70 17.41 15.28
C ILE A 38 14.12 17.21 14.73
N CYS A 39 14.36 16.10 14.04
CA CYS A 39 15.64 15.84 13.38
C CYS A 39 15.52 16.03 11.87
N GLY A 40 16.28 17.00 11.34
CA GLY A 40 16.31 17.38 9.93
C GLY A 40 15.69 18.76 9.68
N THR A 41 16.46 19.68 9.10
CA THR A 41 16.03 21.04 8.72
C THR A 41 15.62 21.16 7.27
N GLY A 42 15.21 20.05 6.65
CA GLY A 42 14.56 20.06 5.34
C GLY A 42 13.17 20.69 5.41
N ILE A 43 12.56 20.90 4.23
CA ILE A 43 11.27 21.59 4.11
C ILE A 43 10.15 20.95 4.94
N VAL A 44 10.14 19.61 5.07
CA VAL A 44 9.18 18.87 5.90
C VAL A 44 9.37 19.16 7.38
N GLY A 45 10.61 19.05 7.89
CA GLY A 45 10.93 19.32 9.30
C GLY A 45 10.64 20.76 9.70
N ASN A 46 10.99 21.72 8.84
CA ASN A 46 10.67 23.13 9.06
C ASN A 46 9.17 23.39 9.01
N SER A 47 8.40 22.66 8.19
CA SER A 47 6.94 22.75 8.16
C SER A 47 6.31 22.22 9.45
N VAL A 48 6.79 21.10 9.99
CA VAL A 48 6.32 20.57 11.29
C VAL A 48 6.63 21.59 12.39
N ALA A 49 7.86 22.11 12.44
CA ALA A 49 8.27 23.12 13.41
C ALA A 49 7.40 24.38 13.34
N TYR A 50 7.15 24.88 12.12
CA TYR A 50 6.26 26.02 11.87
C TYR A 50 4.86 25.76 12.45
N HIS A 51 4.23 24.64 12.12
CA HIS A 51 2.87 24.37 12.59
C HIS A 51 2.78 24.17 14.10
N LEU A 52 3.76 23.53 14.74
CA LEU A 52 3.80 23.40 16.20
C LEU A 52 3.86 24.78 16.88
N VAL A 53 4.73 25.69 16.42
CA VAL A 53 4.82 27.03 17.02
C VAL A 53 3.58 27.88 16.75
N GLN A 54 2.95 27.72 15.58
CA GLN A 54 1.68 28.41 15.28
C GLN A 54 0.53 27.92 16.19
N SER A 55 0.59 26.68 16.65
CA SER A 55 -0.32 26.12 17.67
C SER A 55 0.07 26.49 19.11
N GLY A 56 1.06 27.37 19.30
CA GLY A 56 1.48 27.88 20.60
C GLY A 56 2.53 27.05 21.33
N TRP A 57 3.11 26.02 20.70
CA TRP A 57 4.20 25.23 21.29
C TRP A 57 5.54 25.88 20.98
N SER A 58 6.16 26.52 21.98
CA SER A 58 7.46 27.20 21.84
C SER A 58 8.66 26.38 22.32
N ASP A 59 8.42 25.24 22.97
CA ASP A 59 9.40 24.27 23.45
C ASP A 59 9.78 23.24 22.35
N VAL A 60 10.05 23.75 21.15
CA VAL A 60 10.41 22.98 19.94
C VAL A 60 11.89 23.18 19.63
N VAL A 61 12.62 22.07 19.47
CA VAL A 61 14.03 22.07 19.03
C VAL A 61 14.16 21.37 17.69
N VAL A 62 14.84 21.99 16.73
CA VAL A 62 15.16 21.41 15.42
C VAL A 62 16.66 21.19 15.32
N LEU A 63 17.07 19.95 15.06
CA LEU A 63 18.46 19.54 14.98
C LEU A 63 18.86 19.29 13.53
N ASP A 64 20.07 19.71 13.18
CA ASP A 64 20.73 19.30 11.93
C ASP A 64 22.21 19.01 12.16
N GLN A 65 22.71 17.98 11.47
CA GLN A 65 24.13 17.67 11.45
C GLN A 65 24.93 18.73 10.68
N ASP A 66 24.25 19.51 9.83
CA ASP A 66 24.91 20.48 8.96
C ASP A 66 24.77 21.93 9.46
N SER A 67 25.61 22.80 8.89
CA SER A 67 25.74 24.21 9.23
C SER A 67 24.70 25.11 8.55
N ARG A 68 24.17 24.70 7.40
CA ARG A 68 23.10 25.38 6.65
C ARG A 68 21.80 24.58 6.71
N ILE A 69 20.69 25.32 6.76
CA ILE A 69 19.34 24.77 6.73
C ILE A 69 19.06 24.20 5.34
N GLY A 70 18.36 23.08 5.27
CA GLY A 70 17.83 22.54 4.01
C GLY A 70 18.81 21.75 3.13
N GLN A 71 20.06 21.52 3.57
CA GLN A 71 21.15 20.90 2.77
C GLN A 71 20.93 19.46 2.28
N GLY A 72 19.84 18.81 2.66
CA GLY A 72 19.42 17.57 2.02
C GLY A 72 18.79 17.79 0.65
N THR A 73 17.91 16.87 0.25
CA THR A 73 17.14 16.96 -1.00
C THR A 73 16.26 18.21 -1.10
N SER A 74 15.99 18.92 0.00
CA SER A 74 15.09 20.09 0.02
C SER A 74 15.64 21.31 -0.74
N SER A 75 16.96 21.42 -0.89
CA SER A 75 17.62 22.40 -1.76
C SER A 75 17.42 22.10 -3.25
N TYR A 76 16.90 20.91 -3.57
CA TYR A 76 16.72 20.42 -4.93
C TYR A 76 15.24 20.10 -5.17
N GLY A 77 14.79 20.25 -6.41
CA GLY A 77 13.41 19.95 -6.73
C GLY A 77 12.91 20.69 -7.95
N SER A 78 11.94 20.09 -8.62
CA SER A 78 11.25 20.71 -9.75
C SER A 78 10.46 21.96 -9.36
N GLY A 79 10.18 22.17 -8.07
CA GLY A 79 9.38 23.30 -7.61
C GLY A 79 7.92 23.26 -8.06
N THR A 80 7.42 22.09 -8.49
CA THR A 80 6.07 21.96 -9.07
C THR A 80 5.04 21.54 -8.01
N LEU A 81 3.81 22.06 -8.11
CA LEU A 81 2.67 21.81 -7.23
C LEU A 81 1.50 21.31 -8.08
N ALA A 82 1.17 20.02 -7.98
CA ALA A 82 0.24 19.34 -8.88
C ALA A 82 -0.95 18.74 -8.14
N LEU A 83 -2.17 19.08 -8.57
CA LEU A 83 -3.43 18.69 -7.92
C LEU A 83 -4.13 17.50 -8.58
N LEU A 84 -3.80 17.13 -9.83
CA LEU A 84 -4.39 15.94 -10.48
C LEU A 84 -3.80 14.62 -9.95
N LYS A 85 -4.06 14.34 -8.68
CA LYS A 85 -3.53 13.24 -7.88
C LYS A 85 -4.68 12.39 -7.31
N PRO A 86 -4.41 11.21 -6.73
CA PRO A 86 -5.36 10.54 -5.86
C PRO A 86 -5.86 11.48 -4.75
N VAL A 87 -7.10 11.31 -4.30
CA VAL A 87 -7.80 12.25 -3.42
C VAL A 87 -7.05 12.54 -2.12
N GLU A 88 -6.49 11.51 -1.47
CA GLU A 88 -5.79 11.72 -0.19
C GLU A 88 -4.48 12.51 -0.37
N GLU A 89 -3.72 12.25 -1.44
CA GLU A 89 -2.54 13.07 -1.79
C GLU A 89 -2.96 14.51 -2.12
N GLN A 90 -4.02 14.67 -2.90
CA GLN A 90 -4.52 15.98 -3.31
C GLN A 90 -4.97 16.83 -2.12
N LYS A 91 -5.64 16.26 -1.11
CA LYS A 91 -6.05 16.99 0.10
C LYS A 91 -4.82 17.58 0.82
N ILE A 92 -3.75 16.80 0.95
CA ILE A 92 -2.49 17.27 1.54
C ILE A 92 -1.86 18.37 0.69
N ILE A 93 -1.76 18.18 -0.63
CA ILE A 93 -1.17 19.17 -1.55
C ILE A 93 -1.98 20.46 -1.57
N THR A 94 -3.31 20.36 -1.49
CA THR A 94 -4.21 21.53 -1.40
C THR A 94 -3.90 22.36 -0.16
N LYS A 95 -3.66 21.72 0.99
CA LYS A 95 -3.21 22.41 2.22
C LYS A 95 -1.83 23.05 2.06
N SER A 96 -0.89 22.38 1.37
CA SER A 96 0.41 22.99 1.05
C SER A 96 0.26 24.25 0.21
N ILE A 97 -0.52 24.20 -0.87
CA ILE A 97 -0.77 25.37 -1.73
C ILE A 97 -1.44 26.48 -0.93
N ALA A 98 -2.43 26.17 -0.08
CA ALA A 98 -3.10 27.15 0.77
C ALA A 98 -2.12 27.84 1.72
N LEU A 99 -1.22 27.09 2.35
CA LEU A 99 -0.15 27.65 3.18
C LEU A 99 0.77 28.56 2.35
N TYR A 100 1.22 28.12 1.18
CA TYR A 100 2.13 28.91 0.34
C TYR A 100 1.49 30.22 -0.13
N LYS A 101 0.20 30.19 -0.51
CA LYS A 101 -0.56 31.41 -0.81
C LYS A 101 -0.62 32.35 0.37
N LYS A 102 -0.89 31.82 1.57
CA LYS A 102 -0.90 32.61 2.81
C LYS A 102 0.46 33.30 3.04
N LEU A 103 1.55 32.53 2.98
CA LEU A 103 2.90 33.07 3.18
C LEU A 103 3.27 34.16 2.16
N GLN A 104 2.94 33.94 0.88
CA GLN A 104 3.16 34.93 -0.17
C GLN A 104 2.34 36.22 0.07
N ALA A 105 1.09 36.09 0.52
CA ALA A 105 0.22 37.22 0.85
C ALA A 105 0.69 37.99 2.09
N GLU A 106 1.33 37.32 3.04
CA GLU A 106 1.97 37.92 4.22
C GLU A 106 3.30 38.64 3.91
N GLY A 107 3.74 38.62 2.64
CA GLY A 107 4.92 39.35 2.16
C GLY A 107 6.20 38.52 2.08
N HIS A 108 6.13 37.20 2.26
CA HIS A 108 7.28 36.32 2.05
C HIS A 108 7.38 35.90 0.57
N ASP A 109 8.35 36.43 -0.19
CA ASP A 109 8.58 35.97 -1.57
C ASP A 109 9.12 34.53 -1.57
N ILE A 110 8.24 33.58 -1.83
CA ILE A 110 8.55 32.16 -1.97
C ILE A 110 8.56 31.70 -3.44
N GLY A 111 8.48 32.66 -4.37
CA GLY A 111 8.47 32.39 -5.80
C GLY A 111 7.22 31.63 -6.27
N LEU A 112 6.09 31.77 -5.57
CA LEU A 112 4.83 31.14 -5.96
C LEU A 112 4.28 31.76 -7.25
N VAL A 113 3.96 30.93 -8.24
CA VAL A 113 3.28 31.32 -9.48
C VAL A 113 2.22 30.26 -9.79
N GLU A 114 0.97 30.68 -9.93
CA GLU A 114 -0.14 29.83 -10.38
C GLU A 114 -0.16 29.80 -11.92
N CYS A 115 0.72 28.97 -12.51
CA CYS A 115 0.86 28.84 -13.96
C CYS A 115 -0.02 27.72 -14.56
N GLY A 116 -0.66 26.91 -13.72
CA GLY A 116 -1.31 25.67 -14.15
C GLY A 116 -0.32 24.60 -14.63
N SER A 117 -0.87 23.43 -14.96
CA SER A 117 -0.12 22.32 -15.57
C SER A 117 -0.90 21.64 -16.68
N LEU A 118 -0.17 21.20 -17.71
CA LEU A 118 -0.64 20.30 -18.76
C LEU A 118 -0.16 18.87 -18.48
N TYR A 119 -1.12 17.98 -18.27
CA TYR A 119 -0.94 16.55 -18.12
C TYR A 119 -1.19 15.87 -19.46
N LEU A 120 -0.18 15.25 -20.04
CA LEU A 120 -0.23 14.75 -21.41
C LEU A 120 -0.49 13.25 -21.47
N ALA A 121 -1.27 12.85 -22.47
CA ALA A 121 -1.58 11.46 -22.78
C ALA A 121 -1.19 11.12 -24.22
N GLN A 122 -0.25 10.20 -24.38
CA GLN A 122 0.16 9.68 -25.69
C GLN A 122 -0.75 8.55 -26.17
N ASN A 123 -1.52 7.93 -25.28
CA ASN A 123 -2.38 6.78 -25.60
C ASN A 123 -3.77 6.86 -24.95
N ARG A 124 -4.68 6.02 -25.46
CA ARG A 124 -6.08 5.96 -25.02
C ARG A 124 -6.22 5.57 -23.55
N GLU A 125 -5.41 4.63 -23.05
CA GLU A 125 -5.46 4.19 -21.65
C GLU A 125 -5.11 5.34 -20.69
N ARG A 126 -4.10 6.16 -21.02
CA ARG A 126 -3.76 7.35 -20.24
C ARG A 126 -4.89 8.38 -20.23
N MET A 127 -5.55 8.58 -21.38
CA MET A 127 -6.74 9.44 -21.44
C MET A 127 -7.90 8.91 -20.57
N ILE A 128 -8.09 7.60 -20.47
CA ILE A 128 -9.09 7.01 -19.56
C ILE A 128 -8.74 7.31 -18.10
N LEU A 129 -7.48 7.10 -17.70
CA LEU A 129 -7.01 7.45 -16.35
C LEU A 129 -7.28 8.93 -16.04
N PHE A 130 -6.96 9.83 -16.96
CA PHE A 130 -7.22 11.25 -16.79
C PHE A 130 -8.71 11.57 -16.70
N LYS A 131 -9.55 11.01 -17.56
CA LYS A 131 -11.01 11.18 -17.47
C LYS A 131 -11.56 10.70 -16.13
N ARG A 132 -11.06 9.57 -15.60
CA ARG A 132 -11.44 9.07 -14.26
C ARG A 132 -11.04 10.04 -13.15
N ARG A 133 -9.81 10.58 -13.21
CA ARG A 133 -9.38 11.61 -12.24
C ARG A 133 -10.21 12.87 -12.35
N VAL A 134 -10.48 13.36 -13.56
CA VAL A 134 -11.30 14.55 -13.81
C VAL A 134 -12.72 14.36 -13.28
N ALA A 135 -13.37 13.23 -13.58
CA ALA A 135 -14.72 12.91 -13.12
C ALA A 135 -14.83 12.94 -11.59
N LEU A 136 -13.82 12.39 -10.89
CA LEU A 136 -13.77 12.41 -9.43
C LEU A 136 -13.48 13.81 -8.85
N ASN A 137 -12.66 14.61 -9.54
CA ASN A 137 -12.15 15.89 -9.04
C ASN A 137 -13.07 17.09 -9.27
N GLN A 138 -13.71 17.16 -10.44
CA GLN A 138 -14.56 18.30 -10.81
C GLN A 138 -15.72 18.54 -9.83
N PRO A 139 -16.48 17.52 -9.38
CA PRO A 139 -17.56 17.72 -8.40
C PRO A 139 -17.07 18.19 -7.03
N GLN A 140 -15.79 18.00 -6.73
CA GLN A 140 -15.14 18.43 -5.49
C GLN A 140 -14.51 19.83 -5.61
N GLY A 141 -14.69 20.51 -6.75
CA GLY A 141 -14.29 21.90 -6.96
C GLY A 141 -12.90 22.11 -7.58
N LEU A 142 -12.21 21.04 -8.00
CA LEU A 142 -11.00 21.16 -8.81
C LEU A 142 -11.37 21.28 -10.30
N GLN A 143 -11.27 22.49 -10.82
CA GLN A 143 -11.49 22.75 -12.24
C GLN A 143 -10.39 22.10 -13.09
N CYS A 144 -10.81 21.18 -13.96
CA CYS A 144 -9.96 20.46 -14.88
C CYS A 144 -10.57 20.57 -16.29
N LYS A 145 -9.76 20.87 -17.31
CA LYS A 145 -10.19 20.89 -18.71
C LYS A 145 -9.57 19.72 -19.46
N LEU A 146 -10.39 18.86 -20.04
CA LEU A 146 -9.93 17.86 -21.00
C LEU A 146 -9.65 18.56 -22.33
N LEU A 147 -8.48 18.35 -22.89
CA LEU A 147 -8.01 19.04 -24.09
C LEU A 147 -7.60 18.04 -25.16
N GLY A 148 -7.96 18.32 -26.41
CA GLY A 148 -7.41 17.67 -27.58
C GLY A 148 -6.02 18.21 -27.97
N PRO A 149 -5.33 17.58 -28.93
CA PRO A 149 -3.97 17.97 -29.34
C PRO A 149 -3.81 19.42 -29.80
N ASN A 150 -4.81 19.97 -30.51
CA ASN A 150 -4.77 21.35 -30.99
C ASN A 150 -4.91 22.35 -29.83
N GLU A 151 -5.86 22.12 -28.93
CA GLU A 151 -6.08 22.96 -27.76
C GLU A 151 -4.84 22.96 -26.84
N LEU A 152 -4.15 21.83 -26.68
CA LEU A 152 -2.89 21.77 -25.92
C LEU A 152 -1.81 22.72 -26.47
N ALA A 153 -1.72 22.88 -27.79
CA ALA A 153 -0.73 23.76 -28.42
C ALA A 153 -1.03 25.25 -28.18
N GLU A 154 -2.30 25.61 -27.98
CA GLU A 154 -2.72 26.97 -27.63
C GLU A 154 -2.26 27.35 -26.21
N TYR A 155 -2.23 26.39 -25.28
CA TYR A 155 -1.78 26.61 -23.91
C TYR A 155 -0.25 26.71 -23.77
N HIS A 156 0.51 26.05 -24.65
CA HIS A 156 1.97 26.04 -24.54
C HIS A 156 2.64 26.06 -25.92
N PRO A 157 3.11 27.22 -26.42
CA PRO A 157 3.52 27.41 -27.82
C PRO A 157 4.76 26.60 -28.24
N LEU A 158 5.56 26.12 -27.29
CA LEU A 158 6.73 25.28 -27.58
C LEU A 158 6.41 23.77 -27.58
N LEU A 159 5.18 23.39 -27.24
CA LEU A 159 4.79 22.01 -27.03
C LEU A 159 4.54 21.32 -28.38
N TYR A 160 5.19 20.18 -28.61
CA TYR A 160 4.83 19.29 -29.70
C TYR A 160 3.65 18.41 -29.27
N THR A 161 2.54 18.47 -29.99
CA THR A 161 1.28 17.79 -29.63
C THR A 161 0.76 16.80 -30.66
N ALA A 162 1.35 16.74 -31.86
CA ALA A 162 0.80 15.94 -32.96
C ALA A 162 0.79 14.42 -32.70
N ASP A 163 1.62 13.93 -31.77
CA ASP A 163 1.65 12.53 -31.33
C ASP A 163 0.81 12.23 -30.08
N LEU A 164 0.06 13.22 -29.57
CA LEU A 164 -0.78 13.08 -28.39
C LEU A 164 -2.19 12.65 -28.75
N GLN A 165 -2.81 11.89 -27.86
CA GLN A 165 -4.27 11.68 -27.87
C GLN A 165 -5.01 12.89 -27.27
N GLY A 166 -4.36 13.59 -26.35
CA GLY A 166 -4.91 14.74 -25.64
C GLY A 166 -4.25 14.93 -24.27
N GLY A 167 -4.94 15.61 -23.37
CA GLY A 167 -4.44 15.85 -22.02
C GLY A 167 -5.46 16.51 -21.10
N VAL A 168 -4.97 16.93 -19.93
CA VAL A 168 -5.74 17.71 -18.96
C VAL A 168 -4.98 18.98 -18.61
N PHE A 169 -5.66 20.12 -18.65
CA PHE A 169 -5.18 21.35 -18.02
C PHE A 169 -5.81 21.53 -16.64
N VAL A 170 -4.97 21.79 -15.65
CA VAL A 170 -5.39 22.12 -14.28
C VAL A 170 -4.88 23.51 -13.95
N GLU A 171 -5.79 24.48 -13.86
CA GLU A 171 -5.47 25.90 -13.70
C GLU A 171 -4.87 26.23 -12.33
N LYS A 172 -5.36 25.57 -11.27
CA LYS A 172 -4.92 25.78 -9.88
C LYS A 172 -3.57 25.15 -9.55
N ASP A 173 -2.96 24.44 -10.50
CA ASP A 173 -1.60 23.97 -10.34
C ASP A 173 -0.63 25.16 -10.32
N ALA A 174 0.47 24.99 -9.61
CA ALA A 174 1.38 26.08 -9.34
C ALA A 174 2.82 25.61 -9.32
N VAL A 175 3.70 26.58 -9.21
CA VAL A 175 5.11 26.38 -8.95
C VAL A 175 5.56 27.28 -7.80
N ALA A 176 6.48 26.81 -6.98
CA ALA A 176 7.15 27.60 -5.96
C ALA A 176 8.65 27.27 -5.94
N ASN A 177 9.45 28.11 -5.30
CA ASN A 177 10.87 27.84 -5.09
C ASN A 177 11.05 27.01 -3.79
N PRO A 178 11.52 25.75 -3.87
CA PRO A 178 11.69 24.90 -2.69
C PRO A 178 12.57 25.50 -1.59
N GLU A 179 13.68 26.12 -1.98
CA GLU A 179 14.66 26.73 -1.06
C GLU A 179 14.03 27.91 -0.30
N LEU A 180 13.34 28.81 -1.02
CA LEU A 180 12.70 29.98 -0.40
C LEU A 180 11.55 29.58 0.54
N VAL A 181 10.78 28.55 0.19
CA VAL A 181 9.74 28.01 1.08
C VAL A 181 10.38 27.40 2.34
N CYS A 182 11.41 26.58 2.17
CA CYS A 182 12.14 25.95 3.28
C CYS A 182 12.68 27.00 4.26
N ASP A 183 13.35 28.03 3.75
CA ASP A 183 13.91 29.14 4.52
C ASP A 183 12.84 29.96 5.23
N THR A 184 11.72 30.24 4.55
CA THR A 184 10.61 31.02 5.11
C THR A 184 9.98 30.28 6.29
N LEU A 185 9.72 28.98 6.14
CA LEU A 185 9.18 28.15 7.22
C LEU A 185 10.13 28.11 8.42
N ALA A 186 11.44 27.97 8.19
CA ALA A 186 12.42 27.99 9.27
C ALA A 186 12.45 29.34 10.01
N LYS A 187 12.45 30.46 9.28
CA LYS A 187 12.43 31.81 9.86
C LYS A 187 11.18 32.03 10.72
N LEU A 188 10.01 31.60 10.23
CA LEU A 188 8.76 31.74 10.96
C LEU A 188 8.67 30.78 12.16
N ALA A 189 9.23 29.58 12.05
CA ALA A 189 9.37 28.66 13.19
C ALA A 189 10.20 29.30 14.32
N VAL A 190 11.35 29.91 13.97
CA VAL A 190 12.19 30.62 14.94
C VAL A 190 11.48 31.83 15.53
N ALA A 191 10.78 32.62 14.71
CA ALA A 191 9.98 33.75 15.20
C ALA A 191 8.87 33.32 16.17
N GLY A 192 8.32 32.11 16.00
CA GLY A 192 7.36 31.50 16.93
C GLY A 192 7.99 30.82 18.15
N GLY A 193 9.32 30.81 18.29
CA GLY A 193 10.03 30.32 19.47
C GLY A 193 10.82 29.02 19.30
N ALA A 194 10.77 28.37 18.13
CA ALA A 194 11.56 27.16 17.89
C ALA A 194 13.07 27.46 17.93
N LYS A 195 13.86 26.53 18.50
CA LYS A 195 15.31 26.64 18.59
C LYS A 195 15.98 25.72 17.59
N TYR A 196 16.86 26.27 16.74
CA TYR A 196 17.60 25.51 15.73
C TYR A 196 19.03 25.26 16.20
N ILE A 197 19.44 24.00 16.27
CA ILE A 197 20.80 23.59 16.67
C ILE A 197 21.47 22.92 15.47
N LYS A 198 22.46 23.62 14.92
CA LYS A 198 23.25 23.20 13.74
C LYS A 198 24.51 22.46 14.18
N ASN A 199 25.17 21.77 13.24
CA ASN A 199 26.37 20.97 13.53
C ASN A 199 26.15 19.99 14.71
N CYS A 200 24.93 19.47 14.83
CA CYS A 200 24.46 18.65 15.93
C CYS A 200 24.04 17.29 15.38
N VAL A 201 24.93 16.32 15.52
CA VAL A 201 24.71 14.97 15.01
C VAL A 201 23.82 14.22 16.00
N PHE A 202 22.73 13.64 15.50
CA PHE A 202 21.92 12.70 16.27
C PHE A 202 22.71 11.40 16.50
N ASN A 203 22.85 11.00 17.76
CA ASN A 203 23.58 9.79 18.12
C ASN A 203 22.63 8.64 18.46
N ASN A 204 21.65 8.87 19.32
CA ASN A 204 20.78 7.80 19.82
C ASN A 204 19.48 8.37 20.40
N LEU A 205 18.40 7.59 20.30
CA LEU A 205 17.17 7.85 21.03
C LEU A 205 17.14 7.01 22.31
N ILE A 206 16.96 7.69 23.45
CA ILE A 206 16.70 7.03 24.73
C ILE A 206 15.19 6.93 24.94
N THR A 207 14.75 5.72 25.26
CA THR A 207 13.35 5.41 25.54
C THR A 207 13.19 4.79 26.92
N HIS A 208 12.08 5.08 27.59
CA HIS A 208 11.64 4.37 28.79
C HIS A 208 10.29 3.72 28.51
N ASN A 209 10.13 2.42 28.81
CA ASN A 209 8.91 1.66 28.52
C ASN A 209 8.41 1.81 27.08
N ALA A 210 9.33 1.73 26.11
CA ALA A 210 9.05 1.94 24.68
C ALA A 210 8.37 3.29 24.37
N LYS A 211 8.71 4.34 25.13
CA LYS A 211 8.27 5.72 24.89
C LYS A 211 9.46 6.66 24.84
N VAL A 212 9.41 7.68 23.98
CA VAL A 212 10.46 8.71 23.90
C VAL A 212 10.72 9.34 25.27
N ALA A 213 11.99 9.44 25.65
CA ALA A 213 12.42 10.08 26.91
C ALA A 213 13.49 11.17 26.69
N SER A 214 14.49 10.90 25.84
CA SER A 214 15.50 11.90 25.49
C SER A 214 16.23 11.57 24.19
N VAL A 215 16.86 12.59 23.61
CA VAL A 215 17.68 12.49 22.39
C VAL A 215 19.13 12.80 22.74
N GLU A 216 20.02 11.85 22.48
CA GLU A 216 21.48 12.04 22.59
C GLU A 216 22.05 12.58 21.29
N THR A 217 22.89 13.60 21.41
CA THR A 217 23.53 14.28 20.28
C THR A 217 25.03 14.45 20.51
N SER A 218 25.75 14.88 19.48
CA SER A 218 27.17 15.27 19.60
C SER A 218 27.42 16.43 20.57
N LEU A 219 26.39 17.21 20.93
CA LEU A 219 26.50 18.38 21.80
C LEU A 219 25.93 18.16 23.21
N GLY A 220 25.45 16.94 23.50
CA GLY A 220 24.80 16.57 24.76
C GLY A 220 23.40 15.99 24.57
N THR A 221 22.69 15.81 25.68
CA THR A 221 21.38 15.14 25.71
C THR A 221 20.25 16.14 25.96
N ILE A 222 19.16 16.02 25.22
CA ILE A 222 17.94 16.80 25.38
C ILE A 222 16.83 15.87 25.90
N LYS A 223 16.28 16.12 27.08
CA LYS A 223 15.05 15.43 27.49
C LYS A 223 13.88 15.93 26.67
N CYS A 224 13.05 15.00 26.18
CA CYS A 224 11.89 15.37 25.37
C CYS A 224 10.74 14.38 25.47
N GLN A 225 9.54 14.86 25.18
CA GLN A 225 8.33 14.06 25.18
C GLN A 225 8.05 13.45 23.81
N PHE A 226 8.38 14.17 22.74
CA PHE A 226 8.17 13.77 21.35
C PHE A 226 9.44 13.89 20.53
N PHE A 227 9.66 12.92 19.65
CA PHE A 227 10.71 12.94 18.66
C PHE A 227 10.11 12.84 17.26
N VAL A 228 10.52 13.71 16.34
CA VAL A 228 10.04 13.70 14.95
C VAL A 228 11.22 13.50 14.01
N ASN A 229 11.27 12.36 13.33
CA ASN A 229 12.28 12.07 12.33
C ASN A 229 11.86 12.58 10.95
N CYS A 230 12.49 13.67 10.52
CA CYS A 230 12.34 14.29 9.19
C CYS A 230 13.67 14.25 8.41
N SER A 231 14.53 13.27 8.69
CA SER A 231 15.91 13.21 8.22
C SER A 231 16.10 12.62 6.81
N GLY A 232 15.07 12.65 5.95
CA GLY A 232 15.20 12.25 4.54
C GLY A 232 15.91 10.91 4.32
N MET A 233 17.01 10.90 3.57
CA MET A 233 17.79 9.70 3.25
C MET A 233 18.50 9.07 4.47
N TRP A 234 18.70 9.81 5.55
CA TRP A 234 19.31 9.31 6.79
C TRP A 234 18.29 8.60 7.70
N ALA A 235 16.99 8.65 7.38
CA ALA A 235 15.96 8.21 8.30
C ALA A 235 16.02 6.73 8.65
N TRP A 236 16.41 5.88 7.70
CA TRP A 236 16.63 4.45 7.98
C TRP A 236 17.73 4.27 9.03
N ASP A 237 18.88 4.93 8.87
CA ASP A 237 20.01 4.82 9.79
C ASP A 237 19.68 5.35 11.19
N LEU A 238 18.91 6.43 11.27
CA LEU A 238 18.43 6.96 12.54
C LEU A 238 17.46 6.00 13.24
N GLY A 239 16.59 5.32 12.49
CA GLY A 239 15.71 4.29 13.04
C GLY A 239 16.46 3.10 13.66
N GLN A 240 17.70 2.84 13.23
CA GLN A 240 18.53 1.79 13.82
C GLN A 240 19.20 2.18 15.13
N ARG A 241 19.21 3.47 15.48
CA ARG A 241 19.84 4.08 16.66
C ARG A 241 18.80 4.36 17.76
N SER A 242 18.05 3.30 18.09
CA SER A 242 17.08 3.26 19.18
C SER A 242 16.93 1.82 19.67
N ASN A 243 16.43 1.64 20.89
CA ASN A 243 16.09 0.32 21.42
C ASN A 243 14.68 0.35 22.05
N PRO A 244 13.65 -0.27 21.42
CA PRO A 244 13.71 -1.08 20.20
C PRO A 244 14.03 -0.25 18.96
N LYS A 245 14.55 -0.92 17.92
CA LYS A 245 14.82 -0.30 16.61
C LYS A 245 13.51 0.07 15.91
N ILE A 246 13.51 1.21 15.21
CA ILE A 246 12.36 1.69 14.43
C ILE A 246 12.48 1.25 12.98
N ARG A 247 11.38 0.79 12.41
CA ARG A 247 11.31 0.40 10.99
C ARG A 247 10.91 1.59 10.13
N ILE A 248 11.85 2.13 9.38
CA ILE A 248 11.65 3.28 8.49
C ILE A 248 12.09 2.87 7.08
N PRO A 249 11.21 2.23 6.29
CA PRO A 249 11.59 1.61 5.03
C PRO A 249 11.73 2.66 3.92
N VAL A 250 12.91 3.25 3.84
CA VAL A 250 13.28 4.24 2.82
C VAL A 250 14.64 3.91 2.22
N HIS A 251 14.85 4.26 0.96
CA HIS A 251 16.14 4.08 0.29
C HIS A 251 16.41 5.23 -0.68
N ALA A 252 17.67 5.67 -0.72
CA ALA A 252 18.09 6.74 -1.62
C ALA A 252 18.29 6.23 -3.06
N VAL A 253 17.96 7.06 -4.03
CA VAL A 253 18.20 6.83 -5.48
C VAL A 253 18.78 8.08 -6.11
N GLU A 254 19.47 7.93 -7.23
CA GLU A 254 19.83 9.06 -8.10
C GLU A 254 18.57 9.67 -8.73
N HIS A 255 18.51 10.99 -8.81
CA HIS A 255 17.39 11.72 -9.41
C HIS A 255 17.87 13.01 -10.07
N PHE A 256 17.40 13.29 -11.28
CA PHE A 256 18.07 14.24 -12.18
C PHE A 256 17.23 15.48 -12.49
N TYR A 257 17.94 16.62 -12.58
CA TYR A 257 17.38 17.90 -13.03
C TYR A 257 18.35 18.57 -14.01
N LEU A 258 17.92 18.78 -15.25
CA LEU A 258 18.66 19.53 -16.25
C LEU A 258 18.12 20.96 -16.35
N ARG A 259 19.01 21.94 -16.21
CA ARG A 259 18.70 23.35 -16.44
C ARG A 259 19.36 23.86 -17.72
N THR A 260 18.64 24.66 -18.49
CA THR A 260 19.14 25.33 -19.69
C THR A 260 19.55 26.77 -19.41
N HIS A 261 20.26 27.39 -20.32
CA HIS A 261 20.23 28.85 -20.47
C HIS A 261 18.88 29.30 -21.09
N PRO A 262 18.50 30.58 -20.93
CA PRO A 262 17.27 31.10 -21.54
C PRO A 262 17.29 30.96 -23.07
N LEU A 263 16.20 30.42 -23.65
CA LEU A 263 16.10 30.15 -25.09
C LEU A 263 15.40 31.24 -25.88
N VAL A 264 14.27 31.72 -25.35
CA VAL A 264 13.35 32.62 -26.05
C VAL A 264 13.13 33.84 -25.17
N GLU A 265 13.39 35.02 -25.72
CA GLU A 265 13.01 36.29 -25.11
C GLU A 265 11.47 36.43 -25.23
N ASN A 266 10.79 36.77 -24.12
CA ASN A 266 9.35 37.05 -24.05
C ASN A 266 8.37 35.85 -23.98
N LEU A 267 8.66 34.83 -23.17
CA LEU A 267 7.64 33.83 -22.78
C LEU A 267 6.74 34.33 -21.63
N PRO A 268 5.44 34.00 -21.63
CA PRO A 268 4.53 34.33 -20.51
C PRO A 268 5.10 33.86 -19.16
N GLN A 269 4.92 34.66 -18.11
CA GLN A 269 5.44 34.33 -16.77
C GLN A 269 4.72 33.13 -16.15
N ASP A 270 3.45 33.00 -16.48
CA ASP A 270 2.51 31.95 -16.09
C ASP A 270 2.45 30.79 -17.10
N LEU A 271 3.50 30.59 -17.91
CA LEU A 271 3.56 29.48 -18.86
C LEU A 271 3.35 28.13 -18.14
N PRO A 272 2.34 27.31 -18.50
CA PRO A 272 2.00 26.09 -17.79
C PRO A 272 3.15 25.09 -17.72
N THR A 273 3.22 24.32 -16.63
CA THR A 273 4.17 23.21 -16.55
C THR A 273 3.71 22.05 -17.42
N ILE A 274 4.65 21.27 -17.95
CA ILE A 274 4.39 20.09 -18.76
C ILE A 274 4.68 18.83 -17.95
N ARG A 275 3.75 17.87 -17.98
CA ARG A 275 3.93 16.52 -17.43
C ARG A 275 3.55 15.49 -18.48
N ASP A 276 4.54 14.82 -19.04
CA ASP A 276 4.32 13.71 -19.97
C ASP A 276 4.51 12.40 -19.21
N TYR A 277 3.39 11.84 -18.74
CA TYR A 277 3.38 10.62 -17.94
C TYR A 277 3.90 9.42 -18.73
N ASP A 278 3.59 9.34 -20.02
CA ASP A 278 3.98 8.19 -20.84
C ASP A 278 5.48 8.21 -21.18
N SER A 279 6.06 9.42 -21.32
CA SER A 279 7.51 9.63 -21.43
C SER A 279 8.26 9.65 -20.09
N HIS A 280 7.53 9.67 -18.97
CA HIS A 280 8.11 9.77 -17.63
C HIS A 280 8.86 11.09 -17.34
N ILE A 281 8.49 12.20 -18.00
CA ILE A 281 9.19 13.49 -17.87
C ILE A 281 8.29 14.63 -17.40
N TYR A 282 8.90 15.68 -16.86
CA TYR A 282 8.29 16.97 -16.62
C TYR A 282 9.21 18.10 -17.09
N ILE A 283 8.61 19.20 -17.55
CA ILE A 283 9.31 20.39 -18.03
C ILE A 283 8.62 21.62 -17.47
N ARG A 284 9.39 22.60 -17.02
CA ARG A 284 8.84 23.90 -16.60
C ARG A 284 9.76 25.05 -16.95
N LYS A 285 9.17 26.24 -17.04
CA LYS A 285 9.90 27.50 -17.09
C LYS A 285 10.33 27.93 -15.68
N LEU A 286 11.48 28.58 -15.59
CA LEU A 286 11.96 29.32 -14.41
C LEU A 286 11.76 30.83 -14.60
N LYS A 287 11.85 31.61 -13.51
CA LYS A 287 11.60 33.07 -13.53
C LYS A 287 12.53 33.83 -14.50
N ASP A 288 13.73 33.32 -14.73
CA ASP A 288 14.74 33.88 -15.63
C ASP A 288 14.61 33.41 -17.09
N ASN A 289 13.48 32.79 -17.46
CA ASN A 289 13.21 32.20 -18.78
C ASN A 289 14.10 31.00 -19.15
N SER A 290 14.87 30.44 -18.21
CA SER A 290 15.46 29.11 -18.38
C SER A 290 14.43 28.00 -18.23
N PHE A 291 14.74 26.80 -18.74
CA PHE A 291 13.92 25.61 -18.55
C PHE A 291 14.57 24.66 -17.56
N LEU A 292 13.73 24.02 -16.75
CA LEU A 292 14.09 22.87 -15.92
C LEU A 292 13.37 21.65 -16.47
N MET A 293 14.14 20.59 -16.74
CA MET A 293 13.68 19.28 -17.19
C MET A 293 14.10 18.22 -16.18
N GLY A 294 13.23 17.25 -15.95
CA GLY A 294 13.55 16.06 -15.17
C GLY A 294 12.45 15.03 -15.37
N GLY A 295 12.47 13.97 -14.58
CA GLY A 295 11.48 12.92 -14.72
C GLY A 295 11.64 11.84 -13.67
N PHE A 296 11.02 10.69 -13.92
CA PHE A 296 11.07 9.52 -13.05
C PHE A 296 11.57 8.33 -13.86
N GLU A 297 12.81 7.94 -13.63
CA GLU A 297 13.52 6.96 -14.45
C GLU A 297 12.84 5.59 -14.34
N LYS A 298 12.57 4.97 -15.50
CA LYS A 298 11.96 3.63 -15.54
C LYS A 298 12.79 2.58 -14.79
N ASN A 299 14.11 2.71 -14.85
CA ASN A 299 15.07 1.88 -14.14
C ASN A 299 15.93 2.79 -13.25
N ALA A 300 15.53 2.99 -12.01
CA ALA A 300 16.30 3.85 -11.10
C ALA A 300 17.60 3.20 -10.63
N LYS A 301 18.57 4.04 -10.27
CA LYS A 301 19.85 3.65 -9.65
C LYS A 301 19.80 3.89 -8.14
N PRO A 302 19.65 2.83 -7.32
CA PRO A 302 19.74 2.97 -5.87
C PRO A 302 21.18 3.27 -5.44
N ILE A 303 21.32 4.13 -4.43
CA ILE A 303 22.60 4.61 -3.88
C ILE A 303 22.64 4.47 -2.36
N PHE A 304 23.82 4.63 -1.76
CA PHE A 304 24.03 4.60 -0.31
C PHE A 304 23.53 3.32 0.38
N THR A 305 23.57 2.18 -0.30
CA THR A 305 23.17 0.89 0.26
C THR A 305 23.97 0.50 1.51
N ASN A 306 25.19 0.99 1.65
CA ASN A 306 26.06 0.79 2.81
C ASN A 306 26.02 1.96 3.81
N GLY A 307 25.06 2.88 3.67
CA GLY A 307 24.95 4.11 4.47
C GLY A 307 25.39 5.33 3.67
N VAL A 308 24.94 6.50 4.12
CA VAL A 308 25.37 7.80 3.56
C VAL A 308 26.81 8.08 4.01
N PRO A 309 27.72 8.50 3.11
CA PRO A 309 29.09 8.85 3.50
C PRO A 309 29.15 10.00 4.52
N ASP A 310 30.03 9.90 5.52
CA ASP A 310 30.18 10.92 6.59
C ASP A 310 30.55 12.31 6.05
N ASN A 311 31.24 12.37 4.92
CA ASN A 311 31.70 13.59 4.28
C ASN A 311 30.81 14.03 3.10
N TRP A 312 29.54 13.61 3.06
CA TRP A 312 28.59 13.96 2.00
C TRP A 312 28.55 15.48 1.77
N ARG A 313 28.68 15.92 0.50
CA ARG A 313 28.98 17.33 0.15
C ARG A 313 27.90 18.10 -0.61
N ASP A 314 26.75 17.47 -0.90
CA ASP A 314 25.48 18.06 -1.38
C ASP A 314 24.87 17.29 -2.57
N CYS A 315 25.62 17.06 -3.65
CA CYS A 315 25.14 16.42 -4.89
C CYS A 315 26.09 15.32 -5.42
N LEU A 316 25.56 14.45 -6.28
CA LEU A 316 26.31 13.43 -6.99
C LEU A 316 26.93 13.97 -8.27
N TYR A 317 27.90 13.24 -8.82
CA TYR A 317 28.42 13.52 -10.15
C TYR A 317 27.30 13.38 -11.20
N PRO A 318 27.24 14.27 -12.21
CA PRO A 318 26.29 14.13 -13.30
C PRO A 318 26.50 12.82 -14.06
N ASP A 319 25.40 12.10 -14.35
CA ASP A 319 25.39 10.87 -15.13
C ASP A 319 24.57 11.09 -16.41
N TRP A 320 25.27 11.51 -17.47
CA TRP A 320 24.65 11.85 -18.75
C TRP A 320 24.12 10.62 -19.49
N ASP A 321 24.76 9.46 -19.34
CA ASP A 321 24.32 8.23 -20.00
C ASP A 321 22.99 7.75 -19.42
N HIS A 322 22.82 7.89 -18.11
CA HIS A 322 21.56 7.55 -17.46
C HIS A 322 20.44 8.56 -17.80
N PHE A 323 20.78 9.84 -17.91
CA PHE A 323 19.82 10.91 -18.24
C PHE A 323 19.46 10.98 -19.73
N ALA A 324 20.30 10.48 -20.64
CA ALA A 324 20.15 10.63 -22.08
C ALA A 324 18.78 10.20 -22.64
N PRO A 325 18.18 9.05 -22.27
CA PRO A 325 16.85 8.66 -22.76
C PRO A 325 15.77 9.67 -22.39
N MET A 326 15.84 10.23 -21.18
CA MET A 326 14.91 11.25 -20.70
C MET A 326 15.11 12.59 -21.40
N LEU A 327 16.37 12.94 -21.70
CA LEU A 327 16.67 14.11 -22.53
C LEU A 327 16.05 13.97 -23.92
N ASP A 328 16.19 12.81 -24.57
CA ASP A 328 15.60 12.55 -25.88
C ASP A 328 14.07 12.73 -25.87
N ASP A 329 13.40 12.25 -24.81
CA ASP A 329 11.97 12.46 -24.62
C ASP A 329 11.60 13.93 -24.38
N CYS A 330 12.42 14.68 -23.63
CA CYS A 330 12.23 16.12 -23.44
C CYS A 330 12.37 16.89 -24.76
N LEU A 331 13.40 16.55 -25.56
CA LEU A 331 13.64 17.15 -26.88
C LEU A 331 12.57 16.76 -27.90
N ARG A 332 11.97 15.58 -27.79
CA ARG A 332 10.79 15.21 -28.60
C ARG A 332 9.57 16.02 -28.20
N ARG A 333 9.30 16.16 -26.89
CA ARG A 333 8.13 16.86 -26.39
C ARG A 333 8.19 18.38 -26.61
N MET A 334 9.39 18.96 -26.57
CA MET A 334 9.61 20.38 -26.80
C MET A 334 10.82 20.57 -27.76
N PRO A 335 10.62 20.42 -29.08
CA PRO A 335 11.71 20.42 -30.08
C PRO A 335 12.62 21.64 -30.06
N LYS A 336 12.09 22.80 -29.66
CA LYS A 336 12.85 24.05 -29.53
C LYS A 336 13.97 23.97 -28.49
N LEU A 337 13.91 23.04 -27.54
CA LEU A 337 14.99 22.84 -26.56
C LEU A 337 16.30 22.36 -27.19
N LYS A 338 16.28 21.86 -28.44
CA LYS A 338 17.51 21.51 -29.18
C LYS A 338 18.40 22.72 -29.47
N ASP A 339 17.80 23.90 -29.49
CA ASP A 339 18.49 25.16 -29.76
C ASP A 339 19.07 25.78 -28.45
N CYS A 340 18.77 25.19 -27.28
CA CYS A 340 19.24 25.68 -25.98
C CYS A 340 20.70 25.29 -25.70
N GLU A 341 21.44 26.21 -25.08
CA GLU A 341 22.65 25.83 -24.34
C GLU A 341 22.28 25.21 -22.99
N LEU A 342 22.96 24.13 -22.62
CA LEU A 342 22.76 23.46 -21.33
C LEU A 342 23.57 24.18 -20.26
N GLN A 343 22.94 24.49 -19.13
CA GLN A 343 23.61 25.12 -18.00
C GLN A 343 24.22 24.07 -17.07
N THR A 344 23.40 23.16 -16.53
CA THR A 344 23.85 22.17 -15.55
C THR A 344 22.90 20.98 -15.50
N LEU A 345 23.46 19.77 -15.51
CA LEU A 345 22.78 18.55 -15.10
C LEU A 345 23.10 18.31 -13.63
N LEU A 346 22.09 18.41 -12.78
CA LEU A 346 22.18 18.08 -11.37
C LEU A 346 21.75 16.62 -11.19
N ASN A 347 22.58 15.85 -10.48
CA ASN A 347 22.24 14.54 -9.95
C ASN A 347 22.15 14.66 -8.42
N ALA A 348 20.95 14.54 -7.87
CA ALA A 348 20.71 14.70 -6.44
C ALA A 348 20.12 13.40 -5.87
N PRO A 349 20.52 13.00 -4.65
CA PRO A 349 19.87 11.89 -3.97
C PRO A 349 18.44 12.28 -3.57
N ASP A 350 17.47 11.43 -3.90
CA ASP A 350 16.11 11.50 -3.37
C ASP A 350 15.75 10.17 -2.70
N THR A 351 14.75 10.19 -1.82
CA THR A 351 14.39 9.04 -1.00
C THR A 351 13.05 8.47 -1.41
N PHE A 352 13.05 7.18 -1.76
CA PHE A 352 11.86 6.44 -2.16
C PHE A 352 11.49 5.36 -1.17
N THR A 353 10.20 5.03 -1.16
CA THR A 353 9.60 4.01 -0.29
C THR A 353 9.28 2.76 -1.10
N PRO A 354 9.03 1.60 -0.48
CA PRO A 354 8.69 0.37 -1.20
C PRO A 354 7.49 0.47 -2.14
N ASP A 355 6.54 1.34 -1.82
CA ASP A 355 5.25 1.47 -2.53
C ASP A 355 5.06 2.83 -3.24
N GLY A 356 6.05 3.72 -3.18
CA GLY A 356 6.00 5.03 -3.83
C GLY A 356 5.06 6.03 -3.14
N LYS A 357 4.62 5.74 -1.91
CA LYS A 357 3.79 6.62 -1.07
C LYS A 357 4.61 7.18 0.08
N TRP A 358 4.25 8.36 0.60
CA TRP A 358 4.92 8.97 1.76
C TRP A 358 4.84 8.09 3.02
N ILE A 359 5.76 8.27 3.96
CA ILE A 359 5.73 7.60 5.28
C ILE A 359 5.54 8.64 6.37
N LEU A 360 4.38 8.61 7.01
CA LEU A 360 3.92 9.56 8.01
C LEU A 360 3.45 8.82 9.28
N GLY A 361 3.52 9.50 10.42
CA GLY A 361 2.80 9.12 11.64
C GLY A 361 3.65 8.55 12.78
N GLU A 362 2.98 8.18 13.86
CA GLU A 362 3.58 7.60 15.06
C GLU A 362 4.11 6.18 14.77
N THR A 363 5.34 5.90 15.20
CA THR A 363 5.96 4.60 15.02
C THR A 363 5.34 3.56 15.94
N PRO A 364 5.21 2.32 15.49
CA PRO A 364 4.58 1.27 16.28
C PRO A 364 5.48 0.66 17.36
N GLU A 365 6.79 0.91 17.31
CA GLU A 365 7.74 0.36 18.28
C GLU A 365 7.97 1.28 19.47
N VAL A 366 7.85 2.60 19.28
CA VAL A 366 8.10 3.60 20.32
C VAL A 366 7.02 4.69 20.28
N ASP A 367 6.30 4.83 21.39
CA ASP A 367 5.32 5.88 21.61
C ASP A 367 5.99 7.26 21.56
N ASN A 368 5.28 8.23 20.99
CA ASN A 368 5.72 9.60 20.74
C ASN A 368 6.93 9.75 19.79
N TYR A 369 7.35 8.70 19.09
CA TYR A 369 8.26 8.81 17.95
C TYR A 369 7.41 8.95 16.68
N PHE A 370 7.50 10.09 15.98
CA PHE A 370 6.85 10.34 14.71
C PHE A 370 7.84 10.34 13.54
N VAL A 371 7.37 9.98 12.34
CA VAL A 371 8.14 10.08 11.10
C VAL A 371 7.41 10.94 10.07
N ALA A 372 8.18 11.63 9.23
CA ALA A 372 7.70 12.20 7.97
C ALA A 372 8.82 12.15 6.93
N VAL A 373 8.90 11.04 6.19
CA VAL A 373 10.03 10.69 5.31
C VAL A 373 9.59 9.96 4.03
N GLY A 374 10.53 9.73 3.10
CA GLY A 374 10.24 9.03 1.85
C GLY A 374 9.33 9.84 0.93
N MET A 375 9.75 11.06 0.58
CA MET A 375 8.92 12.01 -0.17
C MET A 375 8.80 11.69 -1.67
N ASN A 376 9.53 10.67 -2.17
CA ASN A 376 9.46 10.13 -3.53
C ASN A 376 9.59 11.22 -4.61
N GLY A 377 10.57 12.13 -4.52
CA GLY A 377 10.71 13.20 -5.52
C GLY A 377 9.83 14.43 -5.32
N ASN A 378 8.94 14.42 -4.31
CA ASN A 378 7.83 15.39 -4.21
C ASN A 378 7.73 16.10 -2.84
N SER A 379 8.87 16.38 -2.19
CA SER A 379 8.90 17.02 -0.86
C SER A 379 8.12 18.33 -0.81
N LEU A 380 8.37 19.28 -1.72
CA LEU A 380 7.68 20.58 -1.77
C LEU A 380 6.15 20.43 -1.89
N GLN A 381 5.66 19.49 -2.69
CA GLN A 381 4.21 19.33 -2.94
C GLN A 381 3.46 19.01 -1.66
N GLY A 382 4.00 18.10 -0.85
CA GLY A 382 3.34 17.62 0.36
C GLY A 382 3.65 18.43 1.62
N SER A 383 4.77 19.15 1.67
CA SER A 383 5.36 19.60 2.95
C SER A 383 4.44 20.44 3.81
N GLY A 384 3.74 21.43 3.25
CA GLY A 384 2.83 22.28 4.03
C GLY A 384 1.69 21.49 4.67
N GLY A 385 1.00 20.66 3.88
CA GLY A 385 -0.08 19.79 4.37
C GLY A 385 0.42 18.70 5.34
N ILE A 386 1.56 18.08 5.04
CA ILE A 386 2.17 17.05 5.90
C ILE A 386 2.55 17.66 7.25
N GLY A 387 3.23 18.82 7.25
CA GLY A 387 3.63 19.51 8.47
C GLY A 387 2.43 19.87 9.33
N HIS A 388 1.34 20.33 8.72
CA HIS A 388 0.08 20.63 9.42
C HIS A 388 -0.52 19.37 10.05
N SER A 389 -0.76 18.33 9.26
CA SER A 389 -1.42 17.11 9.73
C SER A 389 -0.58 16.36 10.78
N LEU A 390 0.75 16.35 10.66
CA LEU A 390 1.62 15.72 11.65
C LEU A 390 1.68 16.54 12.96
N ALA A 391 1.75 17.87 12.88
CA ALA A 391 1.69 18.72 14.07
C ALA A 391 0.34 18.57 14.79
N HIS A 392 -0.77 18.53 14.05
CA HIS A 392 -2.09 18.24 14.62
C HIS A 392 -2.13 16.88 15.30
N TRP A 393 -1.58 15.84 14.66
CA TRP A 393 -1.51 14.50 15.24
C TRP A 393 -0.69 14.47 16.55
N ILE A 394 0.44 15.18 16.60
CA ILE A 394 1.25 15.27 17.82
C ILE A 394 0.48 15.97 18.96
N ILE A 395 -0.34 16.98 18.64
CA ILE A 395 -1.05 17.79 19.63
C ILE A 395 -2.33 17.11 20.12
N GLU A 396 -3.17 16.62 19.18
CA GLU A 396 -4.51 16.10 19.46
C GLU A 396 -4.52 14.57 19.65
N GLY A 397 -3.44 13.87 19.28
CA GLY A 397 -3.33 12.41 19.36
C GLY A 397 -3.86 11.66 18.13
N GLU A 398 -4.53 12.36 17.20
CA GLU A 398 -5.02 11.79 15.93
C GLU A 398 -4.87 12.77 14.75
N PRO A 399 -4.77 12.29 13.49
CA PRO A 399 -4.64 13.17 12.33
C PRO A 399 -5.97 13.84 11.96
N ASP A 400 -5.90 15.06 11.42
CA ASP A 400 -7.07 15.85 11.01
C ASP A 400 -7.74 15.37 9.71
N ILE A 401 -7.04 14.51 8.96
CA ILE A 401 -7.53 13.85 7.75
C ILE A 401 -7.12 12.37 7.74
N PRO A 402 -7.79 11.52 6.95
CA PRO A 402 -7.40 10.11 6.81
C PRO A 402 -6.00 9.98 6.19
N LEU A 403 -5.06 9.38 6.92
CA LEU A 403 -3.67 9.19 6.48
C LEU A 403 -3.26 7.72 6.34
N ILE A 404 -4.21 6.78 6.31
CA ILE A 404 -3.94 5.34 6.34
C ILE A 404 -3.04 4.85 5.18
N GLU A 405 -3.12 5.47 4.00
CA GLU A 405 -2.24 5.16 2.86
C GLU A 405 -0.78 5.56 3.12
N PHE A 406 -0.56 6.60 3.93
CA PHE A 406 0.76 7.16 4.23
C PHE A 406 1.31 6.68 5.57
N ASP A 407 0.49 6.01 6.37
CA ASP A 407 0.84 5.56 7.72
C ASP A 407 2.03 4.58 7.70
N ILE A 408 3.03 4.81 8.57
CA ILE A 408 4.20 3.94 8.75
C ILE A 408 3.82 2.50 9.12
N ARG A 409 2.67 2.31 9.77
CA ARG A 409 2.22 1.00 10.25
C ARG A 409 1.90 0.02 9.14
N ARG A 410 1.80 0.48 7.88
CA ARG A 410 1.51 -0.35 6.70
C ARG A 410 2.66 -1.30 6.32
N PHE A 411 3.85 -1.16 6.89
CA PHE A 411 5.00 -2.01 6.59
C PHE A 411 5.27 -3.06 7.69
N VAL A 412 5.67 -4.25 7.24
CA VAL A 412 6.25 -5.33 8.07
C VAL A 412 7.78 -5.40 7.95
N ASP A 413 8.46 -6.14 8.83
CA ASP A 413 9.92 -6.21 8.98
C ASP A 413 10.71 -6.35 7.68
N VAL A 414 10.26 -7.22 6.78
CA VAL A 414 10.92 -7.47 5.49
C VAL A 414 11.05 -6.19 4.64
N HIS A 415 10.11 -5.24 4.75
CA HIS A 415 10.20 -3.99 4.00
C HIS A 415 11.33 -3.09 4.50
N ASN A 416 11.78 -3.26 5.75
CA ASN A 416 12.88 -2.49 6.32
C ASN A 416 14.26 -3.13 6.01
N ASN A 417 14.29 -4.30 5.36
CA ASN A 417 15.52 -4.94 4.95
C ASN A 417 16.20 -4.15 3.82
N ARG A 418 17.49 -3.81 3.99
CA ARG A 418 18.23 -3.00 3.00
C ARG A 418 18.28 -3.63 1.60
N ARG A 419 18.38 -4.96 1.49
CA ARG A 419 18.41 -5.63 0.19
C ARG A 419 17.04 -5.59 -0.48
N PHE A 420 15.97 -5.81 0.28
CA PHE A 420 14.60 -5.63 -0.21
C PHE A 420 14.40 -4.22 -0.76
N LEU A 421 14.78 -3.21 0.02
CA LEU A 421 14.66 -1.80 -0.35
C LEU A 421 15.46 -1.49 -1.62
N TYR A 422 16.72 -1.90 -1.67
CA TYR A 422 17.60 -1.74 -2.83
C TYR A 422 16.98 -2.30 -4.11
N ASP A 423 16.45 -3.53 -4.07
CA ASP A 423 15.85 -4.15 -5.25
C ASP A 423 14.50 -3.51 -5.60
N ARG A 424 13.68 -3.15 -4.61
CA ARG A 424 12.34 -2.59 -4.83
C ARG A 424 12.38 -1.19 -5.46
N VAL A 425 13.24 -0.29 -4.98
CA VAL A 425 13.24 1.10 -5.48
C VAL A 425 13.67 1.24 -6.94
N LYS A 426 14.32 0.21 -7.53
CA LYS A 426 14.68 0.17 -8.96
C LYS A 426 13.48 0.35 -9.89
N GLU A 427 12.32 -0.19 -9.52
CA GLU A 427 11.08 -0.03 -10.30
C GLU A 427 10.14 1.03 -9.71
N THR A 428 10.22 1.31 -8.40
CA THR A 428 9.26 2.22 -7.75
C THR A 428 9.33 3.66 -8.25
N VAL A 429 10.51 4.14 -8.67
CA VAL A 429 10.68 5.49 -9.21
C VAL A 429 9.86 5.67 -10.48
N GLY A 430 10.11 4.87 -11.53
CA GLY A 430 9.36 4.93 -12.79
C GLY A 430 7.85 4.74 -12.61
N ARG A 431 7.46 3.88 -11.66
CA ARG A 431 6.04 3.63 -11.33
C ARG A 431 5.28 4.86 -10.86
N GLN A 432 5.94 5.96 -10.48
CA GLN A 432 5.29 7.25 -10.21
C GLN A 432 4.48 7.75 -11.42
N TYR A 433 4.97 7.52 -12.65
CA TYR A 433 4.36 8.02 -13.89
C TYR A 433 3.68 6.90 -14.71
N ASP A 434 3.80 5.64 -14.32
CA ASP A 434 3.06 4.53 -14.93
C ASP A 434 1.54 4.64 -14.78
N ILE A 435 0.82 3.84 -15.57
CA ILE A 435 -0.59 3.55 -15.32
C ILE A 435 -0.67 2.37 -14.35
N LEU A 436 -1.10 2.64 -13.12
CA LEU A 436 -1.38 1.60 -12.14
C LEU A 436 -2.82 1.09 -12.34
N TYR A 437 -2.98 0.12 -13.25
CA TYR A 437 -4.25 -0.56 -13.48
C TYR A 437 -4.72 -1.29 -12.20
N PRO A 438 -5.98 -1.08 -11.78
CA PRO A 438 -6.54 -1.72 -10.60
C PRO A 438 -6.36 -3.24 -10.65
N LEU A 439 -5.78 -3.81 -9.59
CA LEU A 439 -5.58 -5.25 -9.38
C LEU A 439 -4.65 -5.96 -10.39
N GLN A 440 -4.05 -5.23 -11.32
CA GLN A 440 -3.28 -5.78 -12.45
C GLN A 440 -1.82 -5.27 -12.48
N SER A 441 -1.41 -4.49 -11.47
CA SER A 441 -0.11 -3.79 -11.46
C SER A 441 0.81 -4.35 -10.39
N GLU A 442 1.32 -5.56 -10.61
CA GLU A 442 2.22 -6.23 -9.67
C GLU A 442 3.68 -5.77 -9.84
N TYR A 443 4.47 -5.96 -8.78
CA TYR A 443 5.90 -5.63 -8.75
C TYR A 443 6.74 -6.76 -9.34
N GLN A 444 7.84 -6.41 -10.01
CA GLN A 444 8.76 -7.36 -10.63
C GLN A 444 9.94 -7.71 -9.72
N TYR A 445 10.40 -6.78 -8.89
CA TYR A 445 11.52 -6.98 -7.98
C TYR A 445 11.09 -7.31 -6.55
N ALA A 446 12.01 -7.91 -5.79
CA ALA A 446 11.79 -8.32 -4.40
C ALA A 446 10.55 -9.22 -4.23
N ARG A 447 10.49 -10.28 -5.06
CA ARG A 447 9.43 -11.30 -5.11
C ARG A 447 9.91 -12.62 -4.50
N LYS A 448 8.96 -13.52 -4.19
CA LYS A 448 9.22 -14.87 -3.65
C LYS A 448 9.95 -14.88 -2.30
N ILE A 449 9.70 -13.86 -1.48
CA ILE A 449 10.36 -13.71 -0.16
C ILE A 449 9.57 -14.45 0.93
N ARG A 450 8.23 -14.33 0.93
CA ARG A 450 7.35 -15.10 1.79
C ARG A 450 6.41 -15.92 0.91
N CYS A 451 6.43 -17.22 1.08
CA CYS A 451 5.63 -18.16 0.29
C CYS A 451 4.95 -19.13 1.25
N SER A 452 3.74 -19.58 0.91
CA SER A 452 3.19 -20.78 1.54
C SER A 452 3.95 -22.01 1.05
N PRO A 453 3.89 -23.15 1.77
CA PRO A 453 4.39 -24.44 1.29
C PRO A 453 3.86 -24.84 -0.10
N LEU A 454 2.69 -24.33 -0.49
CA LEU A 454 2.03 -24.65 -1.76
C LEU A 454 2.54 -23.82 -2.95
N TYR A 455 3.38 -22.80 -2.75
CA TYR A 455 3.79 -21.88 -3.81
C TYR A 455 4.29 -22.59 -5.08
N SER A 456 5.23 -23.53 -4.93
CA SER A 456 5.82 -24.26 -6.06
C SER A 456 4.78 -25.14 -6.76
N THR A 457 3.91 -25.79 -6.00
CA THR A 457 2.81 -26.62 -6.52
C THR A 457 1.82 -25.78 -7.33
N LEU A 458 1.35 -24.67 -6.78
CA LEU A 458 0.40 -23.80 -7.45
C LEU A 458 1.01 -23.11 -8.67
N GLN A 459 2.30 -22.75 -8.62
CA GLN A 459 3.04 -22.26 -9.79
C GLN A 459 3.19 -23.33 -10.88
N ALA A 460 3.37 -24.60 -10.50
CA ALA A 460 3.41 -25.71 -11.46
C ALA A 460 2.06 -25.91 -12.16
N GLN A 461 0.96 -25.48 -11.53
CA GLN A 461 -0.42 -25.58 -12.01
C GLN A 461 -0.95 -24.29 -12.66
N GLY A 462 -0.08 -23.35 -13.03
CA GLY A 462 -0.49 -22.16 -13.79
C GLY A 462 -0.98 -20.98 -12.95
N ALA A 463 -0.69 -20.93 -11.65
CA ALA A 463 -1.01 -19.76 -10.84
C ALA A 463 -0.24 -18.51 -11.30
N VAL A 464 -0.98 -17.41 -11.51
CA VAL A 464 -0.44 -16.07 -11.69
C VAL A 464 -0.42 -15.38 -10.32
N PHE A 465 0.77 -14.96 -9.88
CA PHE A 465 0.97 -14.46 -8.53
C PHE A 465 1.05 -12.93 -8.44
N GLY A 466 0.43 -12.40 -7.39
CA GLY A 466 0.63 -11.05 -6.88
C GLY A 466 1.22 -11.09 -5.47
N THR A 467 1.66 -9.93 -4.99
CA THR A 467 2.28 -9.83 -3.65
C THR A 467 1.52 -8.90 -2.72
N ARG A 468 1.30 -9.34 -1.49
CA ARG A 468 0.79 -8.49 -0.40
C ARG A 468 1.62 -8.77 0.86
N MET A 469 2.19 -7.74 1.48
CA MET A 469 3.12 -7.88 2.61
C MET A 469 4.26 -8.87 2.36
N CYS A 470 4.78 -8.85 1.13
CA CYS A 470 5.79 -9.78 0.61
C CYS A 470 5.38 -11.26 0.54
N PHE A 471 4.11 -11.60 0.85
CA PHE A 471 3.56 -12.92 0.58
C PHE A 471 3.14 -13.06 -0.88
N GLU A 472 3.60 -14.12 -1.52
CA GLU A 472 3.10 -14.57 -2.83
C GLU A 472 1.69 -15.14 -2.68
N ARG A 473 0.76 -14.62 -3.47
CA ARG A 473 -0.65 -15.01 -3.47
C ARG A 473 -1.12 -15.33 -4.88
N PRO A 474 -1.73 -16.50 -5.14
CA PRO A 474 -2.38 -16.77 -6.42
C PRO A 474 -3.51 -15.74 -6.65
N LEU A 475 -3.38 -14.92 -7.69
CA LEU A 475 -4.42 -13.98 -8.10
C LEU A 475 -5.51 -14.69 -8.89
N TYR A 476 -5.09 -15.57 -9.79
CA TYR A 476 -5.91 -16.50 -10.58
C TYR A 476 -5.02 -17.62 -11.16
N PHE A 477 -5.63 -18.60 -11.78
CA PHE A 477 -5.00 -19.72 -12.48
C PHE A 477 -5.28 -19.59 -13.97
N ASP A 478 -4.24 -19.57 -14.78
CA ASP A 478 -4.36 -19.47 -16.22
C ASP A 478 -4.92 -20.79 -16.79
N ILE A 479 -6.08 -20.71 -17.46
CA ILE A 479 -6.78 -21.87 -18.03
C ILE A 479 -6.11 -22.39 -19.31
N ASP A 480 -5.29 -21.57 -19.96
CA ASP A 480 -4.60 -21.94 -21.19
C ASP A 480 -3.20 -22.52 -20.93
N TYR A 481 -2.68 -22.37 -19.70
CA TYR A 481 -1.37 -22.86 -19.31
C TYR A 481 -1.29 -24.38 -19.31
N LYS A 482 -0.23 -24.92 -19.93
CA LYS A 482 0.11 -26.35 -19.92
C LYS A 482 1.41 -26.59 -19.19
N VAL A 483 1.53 -27.76 -18.58
CA VAL A 483 2.78 -28.18 -17.92
C VAL A 483 3.90 -28.22 -18.95
N GLY A 484 4.95 -27.45 -18.71
CA GLY A 484 6.09 -27.27 -19.63
C GLY A 484 6.16 -25.87 -20.25
N ASP A 485 5.05 -25.12 -20.24
CA ASP A 485 5.03 -23.73 -20.71
C ASP A 485 5.83 -22.79 -19.78
N PRO A 486 6.28 -21.63 -20.28
CA PRO A 486 6.75 -20.55 -19.43
C PRO A 486 5.73 -20.22 -18.34
N LYS A 487 6.20 -19.93 -17.12
CA LYS A 487 5.31 -19.60 -16.00
C LYS A 487 4.45 -18.40 -16.36
N PRO A 488 3.11 -18.48 -16.15
CA PRO A 488 2.23 -17.41 -16.56
C PRO A 488 2.50 -16.17 -15.72
N GLN A 489 2.39 -15.02 -16.35
CA GLN A 489 2.60 -13.71 -15.74
C GLN A 489 1.33 -12.88 -15.88
N MET A 490 1.20 -11.85 -15.04
CA MET A 490 0.11 -10.90 -15.17
C MET A 490 0.19 -10.25 -16.56
N PRO A 491 -0.86 -10.37 -17.40
CA PRO A 491 -0.86 -9.74 -18.71
C PRO A 491 -0.88 -8.21 -18.58
N LYS A 492 -0.70 -7.52 -19.71
CA LYS A 492 -0.78 -6.05 -19.75
C LYS A 492 -2.12 -5.59 -19.18
N GLY A 493 -2.06 -4.69 -18.20
CA GLY A 493 -3.25 -4.16 -17.55
C GLY A 493 -4.14 -3.35 -18.49
N THR A 494 -5.43 -3.32 -18.16
CA THR A 494 -6.49 -2.64 -18.93
C THR A 494 -7.57 -2.08 -17.99
N TYR A 495 -8.22 -0.98 -18.41
CA TYR A 495 -9.44 -0.47 -17.76
C TYR A 495 -10.74 -1.13 -18.27
N TRP A 496 -10.65 -1.88 -19.35
CA TRP A 496 -11.75 -2.62 -19.97
C TRP A 496 -11.90 -4.00 -19.32
N LYS A 497 -12.69 -4.87 -19.94
CA LYS A 497 -12.73 -6.28 -19.60
C LYS A 497 -11.31 -6.88 -19.50
N PRO A 498 -10.93 -7.47 -18.36
CA PRO A 498 -9.60 -8.03 -18.17
C PRO A 498 -9.31 -9.19 -19.13
N LEU A 499 -8.06 -9.30 -19.57
CA LEU A 499 -7.63 -10.36 -20.49
C LEU A 499 -7.73 -11.77 -19.88
N PHE A 500 -7.74 -11.88 -18.55
CA PHE A 500 -7.90 -13.13 -17.80
C PHE A 500 -9.34 -13.37 -17.33
N PHE A 501 -10.34 -12.70 -17.93
CA PHE A 501 -11.73 -12.79 -17.51
C PHE A 501 -12.27 -14.23 -17.51
N ASP A 502 -11.96 -15.01 -18.55
CA ASP A 502 -12.45 -16.38 -18.67
C ASP A 502 -11.86 -17.31 -17.61
N SER A 503 -10.60 -17.11 -17.22
CA SER A 503 -10.01 -17.80 -16.06
C SER A 503 -10.80 -17.53 -14.79
N LEU A 504 -11.13 -16.27 -14.52
CA LEU A 504 -11.94 -15.90 -13.34
C LEU A 504 -13.37 -16.45 -13.42
N LYS A 505 -13.96 -16.50 -14.61
CA LYS A 505 -15.29 -17.09 -14.82
C LYS A 505 -15.30 -18.57 -14.45
N GLU A 506 -14.28 -19.31 -14.87
CA GLU A 506 -14.15 -20.75 -14.61
C GLU A 506 -13.85 -21.06 -13.13
N GLU A 507 -13.05 -20.23 -12.47
CA GLU A 507 -12.85 -20.29 -11.02
C GLU A 507 -14.15 -19.95 -10.25
N TYR A 508 -14.84 -18.89 -10.67
CA TYR A 508 -16.09 -18.44 -10.04
C TYR A 508 -17.16 -19.52 -10.11
N LYS A 509 -17.35 -20.16 -11.28
CA LYS A 509 -18.26 -21.29 -11.44
C LYS A 509 -17.90 -22.44 -10.49
N ALA A 510 -16.62 -22.77 -10.36
CA ALA A 510 -16.18 -23.81 -9.41
C ALA A 510 -16.57 -23.46 -7.97
N CYS A 511 -16.42 -22.19 -7.56
CA CYS A 511 -16.85 -21.73 -6.25
C CYS A 511 -18.38 -21.79 -6.03
N ARG A 512 -19.19 -21.56 -7.08
CA ARG A 512 -20.66 -21.48 -6.96
C ARG A 512 -21.36 -22.82 -7.15
N GLU A 513 -20.89 -23.64 -8.07
CA GLU A 513 -21.59 -24.84 -8.55
C GLU A 513 -20.84 -26.14 -8.17
N GLY A 514 -19.55 -26.05 -7.90
CA GLY A 514 -18.68 -27.19 -7.59
C GLY A 514 -18.02 -27.07 -6.22
N VAL A 515 -16.70 -27.19 -6.22
CA VAL A 515 -15.84 -26.91 -5.08
C VAL A 515 -14.53 -26.31 -5.58
N ALA A 516 -14.03 -25.30 -4.88
CA ALA A 516 -12.76 -24.65 -5.16
C ALA A 516 -11.89 -24.57 -3.91
N VAL A 517 -10.58 -24.57 -4.11
CA VAL A 517 -9.55 -24.38 -3.07
C VAL A 517 -8.82 -23.08 -3.31
N ILE A 518 -8.72 -22.25 -2.27
CA ILE A 518 -7.98 -20.98 -2.31
C ILE A 518 -6.93 -20.99 -1.20
N ASP A 519 -5.67 -20.71 -1.55
CA ASP A 519 -4.61 -20.49 -0.57
C ASP A 519 -4.78 -19.12 0.11
N MET A 520 -5.16 -19.15 1.38
CA MET A 520 -5.42 -17.97 2.21
C MET A 520 -4.32 -17.71 3.25
N SER A 521 -3.13 -18.29 3.07
CA SER A 521 -2.06 -18.32 4.08
C SER A 521 -1.50 -16.94 4.47
N SER A 522 -1.74 -15.90 3.68
CA SER A 522 -1.20 -14.56 3.92
C SER A 522 -1.82 -13.79 5.11
N PHE A 523 -2.98 -14.22 5.60
CA PHE A 523 -3.65 -13.59 6.75
C PHE A 523 -2.87 -13.80 8.05
N THR A 524 -2.88 -12.80 8.92
CA THR A 524 -2.25 -12.90 10.24
C THR A 524 -3.04 -13.87 11.11
N LYS A 525 -2.33 -14.75 11.81
CA LYS A 525 -2.88 -15.60 12.88
C LYS A 525 -2.16 -15.32 14.18
N LEU A 526 -2.92 -15.02 15.23
CA LEU A 526 -2.37 -14.82 16.56
C LEU A 526 -2.93 -15.86 17.54
N GLN A 527 -2.06 -16.39 18.38
CA GLN A 527 -2.44 -17.16 19.56
C GLN A 527 -2.41 -16.24 20.77
N ILE A 528 -3.52 -16.16 21.51
CA ILE A 528 -3.66 -15.32 22.70
C ILE A 528 -3.96 -16.22 23.89
N LYS A 529 -3.15 -16.12 24.95
CA LYS A 529 -3.22 -16.98 26.13
C LYS A 529 -3.06 -16.17 27.42
N SER A 530 -3.64 -16.66 28.50
CA SER A 530 -3.45 -16.17 29.87
C SER A 530 -3.42 -17.33 30.86
N ALA A 531 -3.08 -17.05 32.13
CA ALA A 531 -3.14 -18.06 33.18
C ALA A 531 -4.58 -18.37 33.60
N SER A 532 -5.44 -17.35 33.65
CA SER A 532 -6.86 -17.44 33.97
C SER A 532 -7.67 -16.60 32.97
N ASP A 533 -8.58 -15.73 33.42
CA ASP A 533 -9.55 -15.03 32.56
C ASP A 533 -8.99 -13.73 31.93
N GLU A 534 -7.72 -13.40 32.15
CA GLU A 534 -7.16 -12.11 31.72
C GLU A 534 -7.20 -11.92 30.20
N ALA A 535 -7.04 -12.99 29.41
CA ALA A 535 -7.20 -12.94 27.96
C ALA A 535 -8.66 -12.66 27.56
N MET A 536 -9.64 -13.21 28.27
CA MET A 536 -11.06 -12.94 28.06
C MET A 536 -11.38 -11.47 28.37
N GLU A 537 -10.96 -10.96 29.52
CA GLU A 537 -11.19 -9.56 29.93
C GLU A 537 -10.56 -8.58 28.94
N TYR A 538 -9.31 -8.85 28.55
CA TYR A 538 -8.58 -8.07 27.57
C TYR A 538 -9.31 -8.01 26.22
N LEU A 539 -9.74 -9.16 25.70
CA LEU A 539 -10.46 -9.24 24.43
C LEU A 539 -11.89 -8.67 24.51
N GLN A 540 -12.59 -8.85 25.64
CA GLN A 540 -13.90 -8.24 25.85
C GLN A 540 -13.83 -6.71 25.87
N ARG A 541 -12.74 -6.12 26.35
CA ARG A 541 -12.52 -4.67 26.26
C ARG A 541 -12.22 -4.20 24.84
N LEU A 542 -11.44 -4.97 24.07
CA LEU A 542 -11.05 -4.58 22.71
C LEU A 542 -12.13 -4.82 21.66
N CYS A 543 -12.94 -5.88 21.81
CA CYS A 543 -13.88 -6.32 20.79
C CYS A 543 -15.28 -5.73 21.00
N SER A 544 -15.90 -5.22 19.94
CA SER A 544 -17.28 -4.74 19.99
C SER A 544 -18.32 -5.84 20.13
N ASN A 545 -18.02 -7.06 19.68
CA ASN A 545 -18.91 -8.19 19.86
C ASN A 545 -18.69 -8.84 21.24
N ASP A 546 -19.64 -9.67 21.65
CA ASP A 546 -19.46 -10.53 22.82
C ASP A 546 -18.64 -11.76 22.42
N ILE A 547 -17.50 -11.95 23.10
CA ILE A 547 -16.57 -13.04 22.84
C ILE A 547 -16.62 -14.11 23.95
N ASP A 548 -17.44 -13.91 24.98
CA ASP A 548 -17.72 -14.92 26.01
C ASP A 548 -18.76 -15.94 25.50
N VAL A 549 -18.37 -16.64 24.43
CA VAL A 549 -19.14 -17.70 23.77
C VAL A 549 -18.59 -19.06 24.18
N PRO A 550 -19.34 -20.18 24.14
CA PRO A 550 -18.78 -21.47 24.54
C PRO A 550 -17.53 -21.87 23.75
N GLU A 551 -16.68 -22.73 24.31
CA GLU A 551 -15.55 -23.31 23.57
C GLU A 551 -16.03 -23.95 22.25
N GLY A 552 -15.17 -23.91 21.23
CA GLY A 552 -15.57 -24.36 19.89
C GLY A 552 -16.28 -23.31 19.05
N HIS A 553 -16.62 -22.13 19.60
CA HIS A 553 -17.30 -21.07 18.85
C HIS A 553 -16.33 -20.04 18.25
N ILE A 554 -16.83 -19.41 17.20
CA ILE A 554 -16.16 -18.36 16.45
C ILE A 554 -16.97 -17.07 16.57
N SER A 555 -16.32 -15.98 16.98
CA SER A 555 -16.92 -14.65 17.06
C SER A 555 -16.30 -13.71 16.01
N PRO A 556 -17.01 -13.42 14.91
CA PRO A 556 -16.67 -12.30 14.05
C PRO A 556 -16.86 -10.98 14.82
N THR A 557 -15.83 -10.14 14.88
CA THR A 557 -15.86 -8.90 15.66
C THR A 557 -14.93 -7.84 15.08
N GLY A 558 -15.19 -6.57 15.40
CA GLY A 558 -14.23 -5.50 15.21
C GLY A 558 -13.58 -5.08 16.52
N MET A 559 -12.44 -4.42 16.42
CA MET A 559 -11.88 -3.57 17.48
C MET A 559 -11.95 -2.13 17.00
N GLN A 560 -12.51 -1.23 17.81
CA GLN A 560 -12.72 0.16 17.44
C GLN A 560 -11.77 1.10 18.18
N ASN A 561 -11.53 2.26 17.59
CA ASN A 561 -10.99 3.42 18.29
C ASN A 561 -12.10 4.20 19.02
N GLU A 562 -11.73 5.25 19.76
CA GLU A 562 -12.67 6.03 20.57
C GLU A 562 -13.76 6.73 19.74
N ASN A 563 -13.48 6.99 18.46
CA ASN A 563 -14.43 7.55 17.49
C ASN A 563 -15.35 6.48 16.86
N GLY A 564 -15.21 5.20 17.23
CA GLY A 564 -16.01 4.09 16.75
C GLY A 564 -15.58 3.52 15.38
N GLY A 565 -14.49 4.02 14.81
CA GLY A 565 -13.91 3.51 13.57
C GLY A 565 -13.13 2.22 13.78
N TYR A 566 -12.96 1.39 12.74
CA TYR A 566 -12.27 0.09 12.89
C TYR A 566 -10.75 0.24 12.94
N GLU A 567 -10.12 -0.27 14.00
CA GLU A 567 -8.68 -0.53 14.05
C GLU A 567 -8.37 -1.97 13.64
N ASN A 568 -9.32 -2.89 13.86
CA ASN A 568 -9.21 -4.29 13.49
C ASN A 568 -10.57 -4.87 13.05
N ASP A 569 -10.61 -5.65 11.97
CA ASP A 569 -11.75 -6.50 11.60
C ASP A 569 -11.26 -7.95 11.65
N CYS A 570 -11.71 -8.70 12.65
CA CYS A 570 -11.13 -9.99 12.98
C CYS A 570 -12.17 -11.04 13.33
N MET A 571 -11.66 -12.26 13.44
CA MET A 571 -12.41 -13.41 13.87
C MET A 571 -11.67 -14.05 15.04
N LEU A 572 -12.38 -14.26 16.14
CA LEU A 572 -11.85 -14.91 17.33
C LEU A 572 -12.43 -16.31 17.47
N VAL A 573 -11.56 -17.28 17.69
CA VAL A 573 -11.90 -18.68 17.96
C VAL A 573 -11.62 -18.94 19.43
N ARG A 574 -12.64 -19.30 20.22
CA ARG A 574 -12.44 -19.66 21.64
C ARG A 574 -12.01 -21.12 21.73
N GLN A 575 -10.72 -21.34 21.97
CA GLN A 575 -10.15 -22.68 22.00
C GLN A 575 -10.23 -23.35 23.37
N ALA A 576 -10.09 -22.56 24.43
CA ALA A 576 -10.25 -22.95 25.82
C ALA A 576 -10.72 -21.70 26.62
N PRO A 577 -11.01 -21.80 27.93
CA PRO A 577 -11.43 -20.64 28.73
C PRO A 577 -10.44 -19.46 28.67
N ASN A 578 -9.14 -19.77 28.68
CA ASN A 578 -8.00 -18.84 28.70
C ASN A 578 -7.18 -18.84 27.40
N CYS A 579 -7.71 -19.36 26.29
CA CYS A 579 -6.96 -19.55 25.05
C CYS A 579 -7.81 -19.19 23.82
N PHE A 580 -7.33 -18.25 23.01
CA PHE A 580 -8.00 -17.76 21.81
C PHE A 580 -7.07 -17.81 20.61
N PHE A 581 -7.63 -18.13 19.45
CA PHE A 581 -6.95 -18.01 18.17
C PHE A 581 -7.63 -16.93 17.34
N MET A 582 -6.87 -15.93 16.93
CA MET A 582 -7.37 -14.78 16.18
C MET A 582 -6.90 -14.83 14.74
N VAL A 583 -7.79 -14.52 13.81
CA VAL A 583 -7.49 -14.30 12.40
C VAL A 583 -7.82 -12.86 12.05
N ALA A 584 -6.85 -12.15 11.47
CA ALA A 584 -7.01 -10.76 11.10
C ALA A 584 -6.22 -10.40 9.81
N PRO A 585 -6.58 -9.32 9.13
CA PRO A 585 -5.72 -8.65 8.16
C PRO A 585 -4.30 -8.40 8.70
N THR A 586 -3.31 -8.46 7.81
CA THR A 586 -1.89 -8.50 8.18
C THR A 586 -1.38 -7.27 8.95
N LYS A 587 -2.09 -6.13 8.91
CA LYS A 587 -1.64 -4.82 9.42
C LYS A 587 -1.93 -4.57 10.91
N GLN A 588 -2.67 -5.43 11.62
CA GLN A 588 -3.45 -4.98 12.79
C GLN A 588 -2.98 -5.48 14.17
N GLN A 589 -1.81 -6.14 14.26
CA GLN A 589 -1.28 -6.65 15.55
C GLN A 589 -0.93 -5.55 16.57
N LYS A 590 -0.73 -4.32 16.11
CA LYS A 590 -0.18 -3.23 16.93
C LYS A 590 -1.20 -2.63 17.89
N TRP A 591 -2.46 -2.50 17.46
CA TRP A 591 -3.56 -2.01 18.30
C TRP A 591 -3.72 -2.86 19.56
N MET A 592 -3.60 -4.17 19.40
CA MET A 592 -3.62 -5.12 20.52
C MET A 592 -2.46 -4.87 21.48
N LYS A 593 -1.22 -4.85 20.97
CA LYS A 593 -0.01 -4.64 21.78
C LYS A 593 -0.07 -3.36 22.62
N ARG A 594 -0.56 -2.25 22.04
CA ARG A 594 -0.71 -0.95 22.73
C ARG A 594 -1.67 -1.02 23.94
N HIS A 595 -2.61 -1.95 23.93
CA HIS A 595 -3.60 -2.11 24.99
C HIS A 595 -3.33 -3.32 25.89
N MET A 596 -2.19 -3.99 25.75
CA MET A 596 -1.86 -5.14 26.60
C MET A 596 -1.75 -4.71 28.08
N PRO A 597 -2.13 -5.59 29.03
CA PRO A 597 -1.85 -5.38 30.45
C PRO A 597 -0.34 -5.21 30.72
N GLU A 598 0.02 -4.29 31.60
CA GLU A 598 1.44 -4.02 31.94
C GLU A 598 2.10 -5.15 32.75
N ASP A 599 1.31 -6.00 33.41
CA ASP A 599 1.75 -7.11 34.23
C ASP A 599 2.14 -8.37 33.44
N ASN A 600 2.03 -8.34 32.11
CA ASN A 600 2.26 -9.47 31.19
C ASN A 600 1.35 -10.69 31.47
N SER A 601 0.18 -10.49 32.08
CA SER A 601 -0.83 -11.54 32.31
C SER A 601 -1.37 -12.16 31.01
N VAL A 602 -1.32 -11.42 29.90
CA VAL A 602 -1.74 -11.87 28.56
C VAL A 602 -0.53 -12.02 27.66
N GLN A 603 -0.45 -13.17 26.97
CA GLN A 603 0.58 -13.46 25.98
C GLN A 603 -0.03 -13.52 24.58
N ILE A 604 0.62 -12.87 23.62
CA ILE A 604 0.22 -12.86 22.20
C ILE A 604 1.39 -13.35 21.35
N SER A 605 1.18 -14.45 20.62
CA SER A 605 2.17 -15.04 19.72
C SER A 605 1.70 -14.98 18.27
N ASP A 606 2.54 -14.49 17.36
CA ASP A 606 2.29 -14.57 15.92
C ASP A 606 2.59 -15.99 15.43
N VAL A 607 1.53 -16.73 15.12
CA VAL A 607 1.59 -18.11 14.61
C VAL A 607 1.28 -18.17 13.12
N THR A 608 1.41 -17.05 12.41
CA THR A 608 1.04 -16.93 10.99
C THR A 608 1.73 -17.96 10.11
N SER A 609 3.03 -18.17 10.34
CA SER A 609 3.86 -19.11 9.58
C SER A 609 3.70 -20.57 10.03
N MET A 610 3.04 -20.83 11.17
CA MET A 610 2.77 -22.21 11.61
C MET A 610 1.68 -22.85 10.76
N TYR A 611 0.75 -22.06 10.22
CA TYR A 611 -0.41 -22.56 9.50
C TYR A 611 -0.45 -22.14 8.02
N THR A 612 -0.62 -23.13 7.16
CA THR A 612 -1.09 -22.95 5.78
C THR A 612 -2.62 -23.00 5.79
N VAL A 613 -3.26 -22.05 5.10
CA VAL A 613 -4.72 -21.93 5.14
C VAL A 613 -5.32 -22.28 3.80
N LEU A 614 -6.17 -23.31 3.78
CA LEU A 614 -6.93 -23.72 2.60
C LEU A 614 -8.39 -23.36 2.82
N LEU A 615 -8.87 -22.41 2.02
CA LEU A 615 -10.28 -22.05 1.99
C LEU A 615 -10.99 -22.92 0.95
N ILE A 616 -11.82 -23.84 1.43
CA ILE A 616 -12.62 -24.76 0.61
C ILE A 616 -14.00 -24.15 0.43
N ILE A 617 -14.32 -23.68 -0.77
CA ILE A 617 -15.58 -22.99 -1.08
C ILE A 617 -16.39 -23.81 -2.07
N GLY A 618 -17.70 -23.89 -1.84
CA GLY A 618 -18.68 -24.39 -2.80
C GLY A 618 -19.66 -25.39 -2.21
N PRO A 619 -20.79 -25.65 -2.87
CA PRO A 619 -21.84 -26.53 -2.36
C PRO A 619 -21.36 -27.96 -2.09
N LYS A 620 -20.33 -28.43 -2.81
CA LYS A 620 -19.76 -29.79 -2.66
C LYS A 620 -18.66 -29.91 -1.60
N SER A 621 -18.30 -28.81 -0.94
CA SER A 621 -17.20 -28.76 0.05
C SER A 621 -17.36 -29.75 1.19
N ARG A 622 -18.58 -29.89 1.73
CA ARG A 622 -18.86 -30.81 2.85
C ARG A 622 -18.70 -32.28 2.45
N GLU A 623 -19.22 -32.65 1.28
CA GLU A 623 -19.16 -34.02 0.76
C GLU A 623 -17.69 -34.42 0.53
N LEU A 624 -16.90 -33.55 -0.09
CA LEU A 624 -15.47 -33.73 -0.29
C LEU A 624 -14.73 -33.97 1.05
N LEU A 625 -14.94 -33.08 2.03
CA LEU A 625 -14.24 -33.21 3.31
C LEU A 625 -14.67 -34.45 4.10
N SER A 626 -15.91 -34.91 3.94
CA SER A 626 -16.40 -36.12 4.61
C SER A 626 -15.73 -37.39 4.06
N GLN A 627 -15.24 -37.38 2.82
CA GLN A 627 -14.44 -38.50 2.29
C GLN A 627 -13.03 -38.53 2.88
N LEU A 628 -12.43 -37.36 3.15
CA LEU A 628 -11.10 -37.25 3.75
C LEU A 628 -11.03 -37.73 5.21
N THR A 629 -12.17 -37.76 5.91
CA THR A 629 -12.26 -38.31 7.27
C THR A 629 -12.62 -39.79 7.28
N GLU A 630 -12.86 -40.40 6.11
CA GLU A 630 -13.42 -41.75 5.96
C GLU A 630 -14.69 -41.98 6.81
N GLY A 631 -15.44 -40.91 7.10
CA GLY A 631 -16.60 -40.93 7.99
C GLY A 631 -16.30 -41.15 9.48
N GLN A 632 -15.03 -41.24 9.88
CA GLN A 632 -14.63 -41.36 11.29
C GLN A 632 -14.93 -40.09 12.09
N GLU A 633 -14.90 -38.94 11.41
CA GLU A 633 -15.21 -37.64 11.99
C GLU A 633 -16.36 -36.96 11.24
N ASP A 634 -17.36 -36.45 11.99
CA ASP A 634 -18.44 -35.65 11.42
C ASP A 634 -17.95 -34.24 11.05
N VAL A 635 -18.04 -33.92 9.76
CA VAL A 635 -17.71 -32.61 9.19
C VAL A 635 -18.92 -31.66 9.20
N LYS A 636 -20.11 -32.14 9.58
CA LYS A 636 -21.28 -31.30 9.79
C LYS A 636 -21.07 -30.44 11.02
N MET A 637 -20.90 -29.15 10.79
CA MET A 637 -20.63 -28.18 11.85
C MET A 637 -21.66 -27.08 11.84
N HIS A 638 -22.00 -26.55 13.02
CA HIS A 638 -22.81 -25.34 13.11
C HIS A 638 -22.04 -24.16 12.49
N PRO A 639 -22.72 -23.22 11.81
CA PRO A 639 -22.07 -22.00 11.32
C PRO A 639 -21.34 -21.27 12.47
N PHE A 640 -20.17 -20.71 12.19
CA PHE A 640 -19.33 -20.04 13.19
C PHE A 640 -18.91 -20.94 14.36
N SER A 641 -18.69 -22.23 14.08
CA SER A 641 -17.99 -23.14 15.00
C SER A 641 -16.69 -23.64 14.40
N TYR A 642 -15.78 -24.08 15.25
CA TYR A 642 -14.52 -24.71 14.87
C TYR A 642 -14.35 -26.06 15.58
N LYS A 643 -13.61 -26.95 14.95
CA LYS A 643 -13.20 -28.24 15.51
C LYS A 643 -11.80 -28.57 15.01
N THR A 644 -11.02 -29.23 15.85
CA THR A 644 -9.77 -29.87 15.45
C THR A 644 -10.06 -31.31 15.05
N MET A 645 -9.58 -31.72 13.88
CA MET A 645 -9.79 -33.07 13.35
C MET A 645 -8.61 -33.53 12.50
N SER A 646 -8.49 -34.83 12.30
CA SER A 646 -7.54 -35.38 11.32
C SER A 646 -8.18 -35.38 9.93
N LEU A 647 -7.47 -34.87 8.93
CA LEU A 647 -7.92 -34.89 7.52
C LEU A 647 -6.86 -35.63 6.69
N GLY A 648 -7.22 -36.77 6.11
CA GLY A 648 -6.22 -37.69 5.56
C GLY A 648 -5.20 -38.07 6.63
N HIS A 649 -3.90 -37.93 6.32
CA HIS A 649 -2.84 -38.15 7.32
C HIS A 649 -2.38 -36.87 8.03
N ALA A 650 -3.04 -35.72 7.82
CA ALA A 650 -2.70 -34.50 8.52
C ALA A 650 -3.43 -34.46 9.88
N PRO A 651 -2.71 -34.60 11.00
CA PRO A 651 -3.32 -34.49 12.32
C PRO A 651 -3.62 -33.04 12.66
N GLU A 652 -4.54 -32.85 13.62
CA GLU A 652 -4.80 -31.56 14.28
C GLU A 652 -5.11 -30.38 13.35
N VAL A 653 -5.80 -30.63 12.23
CA VAL A 653 -6.25 -29.56 11.34
C VAL A 653 -7.41 -28.83 11.99
N MET A 654 -7.28 -27.51 12.17
CA MET A 654 -8.40 -26.70 12.64
C MET A 654 -9.34 -26.40 11.47
N VAL A 655 -10.56 -26.92 11.56
CA VAL A 655 -11.61 -26.75 10.56
C VAL A 655 -12.60 -25.73 11.09
N LEU A 656 -12.69 -24.58 10.41
CA LEU A 656 -13.61 -23.51 10.78
C LEU A 656 -14.79 -23.48 9.80
N SER A 657 -16.01 -23.54 10.32
CA SER A 657 -17.27 -23.46 9.57
C SER A 657 -17.66 -22.01 9.26
N VAL A 658 -16.78 -21.32 8.53
CA VAL A 658 -16.95 -19.92 8.11
C VAL A 658 -16.11 -19.63 6.88
N THR A 659 -16.64 -18.78 6.00
CA THR A 659 -15.95 -18.26 4.82
C THR A 659 -16.08 -16.74 4.75
N ASN A 660 -15.06 -16.09 4.18
CA ASN A 660 -15.07 -14.64 4.00
C ASN A 660 -15.67 -14.22 2.64
N SER A 661 -16.08 -15.20 1.81
CA SER A 661 -16.75 -14.97 0.52
C SER A 661 -18.27 -14.89 0.65
N GLY A 662 -18.84 -15.37 1.76
CA GLY A 662 -20.27 -15.59 1.93
C GLY A 662 -20.80 -16.86 1.26
N GLU A 663 -19.94 -17.65 0.60
CA GLU A 663 -20.28 -18.98 0.08
C GLU A 663 -20.22 -20.06 1.16
N ALA A 664 -20.96 -21.14 0.97
CA ALA A 664 -20.82 -22.31 1.82
C ALA A 664 -19.41 -22.90 1.69
N GLY A 665 -18.83 -23.34 2.80
CA GLY A 665 -17.47 -23.85 2.81
C GLY A 665 -16.82 -23.86 4.19
N TYR A 666 -15.55 -24.20 4.20
CA TYR A 666 -14.74 -24.34 5.40
C TYR A 666 -13.37 -23.68 5.19
N SER A 667 -12.81 -23.13 6.27
CA SER A 667 -11.42 -22.68 6.29
C SER A 667 -10.59 -23.69 7.08
N LEU A 668 -9.63 -24.34 6.43
CA LEU A 668 -8.74 -25.32 7.03
C LEU A 668 -7.43 -24.64 7.41
N TYR A 669 -7.07 -24.64 8.70
CA TYR A 669 -5.77 -24.19 9.18
C TYR A 669 -4.92 -25.43 9.42
N VAL A 670 -4.04 -25.69 8.46
CA VAL A 670 -3.23 -26.90 8.37
C VAL A 670 -1.86 -26.59 8.95
N PRO A 671 -1.33 -27.37 9.90
CA PRO A 671 0.07 -27.24 10.28
C PRO A 671 0.94 -27.37 9.03
N SER A 672 1.83 -26.40 8.82
CA SER A 672 2.41 -26.13 7.50
C SER A 672 3.22 -27.29 6.93
N GLU A 673 3.75 -28.18 7.78
CA GLU A 673 4.48 -29.38 7.37
C GLU A 673 3.60 -30.42 6.66
N TYR A 674 2.28 -30.45 6.92
CA TYR A 674 1.33 -31.36 6.26
C TYR A 674 0.60 -30.74 5.07
N ALA A 675 0.84 -29.45 4.79
CA ALA A 675 0.04 -28.68 3.83
C ALA A 675 0.06 -29.26 2.41
N VAL A 676 1.24 -29.65 1.92
CA VAL A 676 1.39 -30.23 0.57
C VAL A 676 0.63 -31.55 0.48
N HIS A 677 0.79 -32.43 1.47
CA HIS A 677 0.12 -33.72 1.51
C HIS A 677 -1.41 -33.58 1.50
N LEU A 678 -1.95 -32.76 2.41
CA LEU A 678 -3.40 -32.56 2.51
C LEU A 678 -3.96 -31.90 1.25
N TYR A 679 -3.24 -30.94 0.67
CA TYR A 679 -3.62 -30.33 -0.59
C TYR A 679 -3.68 -31.36 -1.73
N ASP A 680 -2.67 -32.22 -1.86
CA ASP A 680 -2.63 -33.23 -2.93
C ASP A 680 -3.77 -34.25 -2.79
N GLU A 681 -4.07 -34.71 -1.56
CA GLU A 681 -5.21 -35.61 -1.31
C GLU A 681 -6.56 -34.91 -1.56
N LEU A 682 -6.72 -33.64 -1.15
CA LEU A 682 -7.90 -32.82 -1.49
C LEU A 682 -8.12 -32.75 -3.00
N MET A 683 -7.06 -32.43 -3.75
CA MET A 683 -7.14 -32.30 -5.20
C MET A 683 -7.41 -33.64 -5.89
N LYS A 684 -6.85 -34.74 -5.37
CA LYS A 684 -7.05 -36.10 -5.88
C LYS A 684 -8.48 -36.59 -5.68
N ILE A 685 -9.00 -36.54 -4.46
CA ILE A 685 -10.38 -36.95 -4.12
C ILE A 685 -11.39 -36.00 -4.76
N GLY A 686 -11.08 -34.70 -4.76
CA GLY A 686 -11.94 -33.67 -5.33
C GLY A 686 -12.14 -33.74 -6.85
N LYS A 687 -11.38 -34.57 -7.58
CA LYS A 687 -11.57 -34.76 -9.03
C LYS A 687 -13.01 -35.13 -9.37
N ASP A 688 -13.61 -36.03 -8.62
CA ASP A 688 -15.00 -36.49 -8.84
C ASP A 688 -16.03 -35.38 -8.58
N TYR A 689 -15.65 -34.40 -7.77
CA TYR A 689 -16.46 -33.23 -7.43
C TYR A 689 -16.22 -32.04 -8.39
N GLY A 690 -15.25 -32.15 -9.30
CA GLY A 690 -14.82 -31.07 -10.18
C GLY A 690 -13.99 -29.99 -9.46
N ILE A 691 -13.19 -30.38 -8.46
CA ILE A 691 -12.38 -29.46 -7.69
C ILE A 691 -11.45 -28.64 -8.58
N ARG A 692 -11.32 -27.34 -8.28
CA ARG A 692 -10.39 -26.44 -8.94
C ARG A 692 -9.68 -25.55 -7.94
N ASN A 693 -8.49 -25.09 -8.29
CA ASN A 693 -7.94 -23.94 -7.59
C ASN A 693 -8.69 -22.67 -8.00
N ALA A 694 -8.77 -21.72 -7.09
CA ALA A 694 -9.21 -20.36 -7.37
C ALA A 694 -8.29 -19.35 -6.70
N GLY A 695 -8.21 -18.16 -7.28
CA GLY A 695 -7.36 -17.08 -6.81
C GLY A 695 -8.12 -15.98 -6.07
N TYR A 696 -7.34 -15.03 -5.55
CA TYR A 696 -7.85 -13.90 -4.80
C TYR A 696 -8.72 -12.93 -5.60
N LEU A 697 -8.55 -12.85 -6.94
CA LEU A 697 -9.40 -12.00 -7.77
C LEU A 697 -10.82 -12.57 -7.88
N THR A 698 -10.97 -13.89 -7.99
CA THR A 698 -12.28 -14.56 -7.93
C THR A 698 -12.96 -14.34 -6.59
N LEU A 699 -12.20 -14.46 -5.48
CA LEU A 699 -12.70 -14.17 -4.13
C LEU A 699 -13.24 -12.73 -4.02
N ARG A 700 -12.58 -11.76 -4.66
CA ARG A 700 -13.05 -10.37 -4.71
C ARG A 700 -14.41 -10.26 -5.42
N PHE A 701 -14.62 -10.95 -6.53
CA PHE A 701 -15.88 -10.86 -7.25
C PHE A 701 -17.03 -11.53 -6.49
N LEU A 702 -16.78 -12.69 -5.86
CA LEU A 702 -17.74 -13.34 -4.96
C LEU A 702 -18.20 -12.42 -3.82
N ARG A 703 -17.24 -11.75 -3.15
CA ARG A 703 -17.55 -10.91 -1.99
C ARG A 703 -18.30 -9.63 -2.38
N LEU A 704 -18.00 -9.06 -3.55
CA LEU A 704 -18.70 -7.87 -4.07
C LEU A 704 -20.17 -8.18 -4.32
N GLU A 705 -20.43 -9.29 -5.03
CA GLU A 705 -21.78 -9.73 -5.37
C GLU A 705 -22.61 -10.11 -4.13
N LYS A 706 -21.96 -10.52 -3.03
CA LYS A 706 -22.61 -10.76 -1.73
C LYS A 706 -22.61 -9.57 -0.78
N PHE A 707 -22.22 -8.39 -1.24
CA PHE A 707 -22.16 -7.17 -0.45
C PHE A 707 -21.36 -7.33 0.86
N VAL A 708 -20.17 -7.91 0.75
CA VAL A 708 -19.23 -8.10 1.86
C VAL A 708 -18.17 -6.99 1.83
N PRO A 709 -18.15 -6.08 2.83
CA PRO A 709 -17.11 -5.06 2.97
C PRO A 709 -15.72 -5.68 3.16
N PHE A 710 -14.68 -5.00 2.70
CA PHE A 710 -13.29 -5.45 2.85
C PHE A 710 -12.40 -4.40 3.53
N TRP A 711 -11.46 -4.86 4.37
CA TRP A 711 -10.49 -4.00 5.05
C TRP A 711 -9.57 -3.28 4.07
N GLY A 712 -9.43 -1.96 4.24
CA GLY A 712 -8.66 -1.08 3.38
C GLY A 712 -9.40 -0.64 2.12
N GLU A 713 -10.65 -1.05 1.92
CA GLU A 713 -11.53 -0.51 0.86
C GLU A 713 -12.81 0.08 1.46
N GLU A 714 -13.59 -0.73 2.17
CA GLU A 714 -14.82 -0.27 2.85
C GLU A 714 -14.68 -0.19 4.38
N MET A 715 -13.62 -0.75 4.96
CA MET A 715 -13.37 -0.72 6.40
C MET A 715 -12.00 -0.15 6.69
N ASP A 716 -11.96 0.86 7.55
CA ASP A 716 -10.75 1.54 8.01
C ASP A 716 -11.02 2.24 9.37
N SER A 717 -10.02 2.98 9.86
CA SER A 717 -10.05 3.66 11.15
C SER A 717 -11.02 4.82 11.25
N ILE A 718 -11.65 5.25 10.15
CA ILE A 718 -12.65 6.33 10.17
C ILE A 718 -14.06 5.83 9.84
N THR A 719 -14.20 4.54 9.56
CA THR A 719 -15.48 3.95 9.15
C THR A 719 -16.06 3.14 10.29
N THR A 720 -17.32 3.40 10.64
CA THR A 720 -17.97 2.71 11.75
C THR A 720 -18.76 1.47 11.28
N PRO A 721 -19.00 0.47 12.16
CA PRO A 721 -19.86 -0.66 11.87
C PRO A 721 -21.28 -0.27 11.43
N LEU A 722 -21.80 0.87 11.90
CA LEU A 722 -23.14 1.34 11.55
C LEU A 722 -23.17 1.90 10.14
N GLU A 723 -22.13 2.60 9.68
CA GLU A 723 -22.05 3.13 8.31
C GLU A 723 -22.06 2.02 7.25
N ILE A 724 -21.51 0.84 7.57
CA ILE A 724 -21.42 -0.31 6.66
C ILE A 724 -22.51 -1.38 6.88
N GLY A 725 -23.50 -1.11 7.73
CA GLY A 725 -24.60 -2.06 7.97
C GLY A 725 -24.20 -3.33 8.75
N ARG A 726 -23.16 -3.25 9.59
CA ARG A 726 -22.65 -4.34 10.44
C ARG A 726 -22.96 -4.13 11.93
N ASN A 727 -23.98 -3.34 12.26
CA ASN A 727 -24.45 -3.10 13.62
C ASN A 727 -24.76 -4.39 14.41
N HIS A 728 -25.22 -5.47 13.75
CA HIS A 728 -25.46 -6.77 14.40
C HIS A 728 -24.20 -7.42 15.00
N ARG A 729 -23.00 -7.01 14.58
CA ARG A 729 -21.71 -7.46 15.13
C ARG A 729 -21.23 -6.63 16.34
N VAL A 730 -22.00 -5.62 16.74
CA VAL A 730 -21.69 -4.73 17.86
C VAL A 730 -22.70 -4.97 18.97
N LYS A 731 -22.22 -5.33 20.17
CA LYS A 731 -23.04 -5.55 21.35
C LYS A 731 -23.00 -4.31 22.24
N LEU A 732 -23.83 -3.32 21.90
CA LEU A 732 -23.92 -2.05 22.63
C LEU A 732 -24.34 -2.20 24.10
N ASN A 733 -24.94 -3.36 24.46
CA ASN A 733 -25.32 -3.71 25.82
C ASN A 733 -24.16 -4.24 26.68
N LYS A 734 -22.99 -4.56 26.10
CA LYS A 734 -21.79 -4.90 26.88
C LYS A 734 -21.46 -3.77 27.86
N GLN A 735 -20.94 -4.09 29.04
CA GLN A 735 -20.62 -3.07 30.05
C GLN A 735 -19.67 -2.00 29.47
N HIS A 736 -18.56 -2.43 28.86
CA HIS A 736 -17.56 -1.55 28.26
C HIS A 736 -16.85 -2.23 27.08
N PHE A 737 -16.51 -1.44 26.06
CA PHE A 737 -15.50 -1.71 25.03
C PHE A 737 -15.07 -0.37 24.41
N ILE A 738 -13.89 -0.31 23.80
CA ILE A 738 -13.35 0.94 23.21
C ILE A 738 -14.25 1.41 22.05
N GLY A 739 -14.61 2.70 22.05
CA GLY A 739 -15.52 3.27 21.03
C GLY A 739 -17.02 3.05 21.27
N LYS A 740 -17.42 2.37 22.36
CA LYS A 740 -18.85 2.13 22.68
C LYS A 740 -19.68 3.41 22.69
N GLN A 741 -19.19 4.47 23.34
CA GLN A 741 -19.94 5.73 23.49
C GLN A 741 -20.19 6.42 22.15
N ALA A 742 -19.19 6.44 21.26
CA ALA A 742 -19.33 6.99 19.92
C ALA A 742 -20.37 6.21 19.10
N LEU A 743 -20.32 4.86 19.16
CA LEU A 743 -21.30 4.02 18.45
C LEU A 743 -22.71 4.13 19.02
N GLN A 744 -22.88 4.29 20.34
CA GLN A 744 -24.19 4.56 20.95
C GLN A 744 -24.76 5.91 20.48
N THR A 745 -23.93 6.95 20.51
CA THR A 745 -24.32 8.29 20.04
C THR A 745 -24.71 8.26 18.55
N GLN A 746 -23.94 7.56 17.72
CA GLN A 746 -24.25 7.40 16.30
C GLN A 746 -25.50 6.54 16.07
N HIS A 747 -25.75 5.54 16.91
CA HIS A 747 -26.97 4.74 16.85
C HIS A 747 -28.22 5.60 17.09
N GLU A 748 -28.16 6.56 18.03
CA GLU A 748 -29.25 7.48 18.34
C GLU A 748 -29.44 8.56 17.26
N LYS A 749 -28.34 9.16 16.79
CA LYS A 749 -28.38 10.26 15.80
C LYS A 749 -28.56 9.80 14.36
N GLY A 750 -28.30 8.53 14.07
CA GLY A 750 -28.21 7.99 12.72
C GLY A 750 -26.83 8.20 12.07
N VAL A 751 -26.69 7.67 10.86
CA VAL A 751 -25.44 7.75 10.08
C VAL A 751 -25.54 8.84 9.02
N TYR A 752 -24.48 9.64 8.86
CA TYR A 752 -24.41 10.73 7.85
C TYR A 752 -23.71 10.29 6.56
N ARG A 753 -23.15 9.08 6.58
CA ARG A 753 -22.51 8.41 5.46
C ARG A 753 -22.88 6.93 5.53
N ARG A 754 -23.23 6.33 4.39
CA ARG A 754 -23.71 4.92 4.33
C ARG A 754 -23.10 4.19 3.16
N LEU A 755 -22.63 2.96 3.41
CA LEU A 755 -22.21 2.05 2.35
C LEU A 755 -23.43 1.47 1.64
N VAL A 756 -23.41 1.51 0.32
CA VAL A 756 -24.49 1.06 -0.56
C VAL A 756 -23.91 0.16 -1.66
N HIS A 757 -24.65 -0.88 -2.02
CA HIS A 757 -24.35 -1.73 -3.17
C HIS A 757 -25.06 -1.18 -4.41
N PHE A 758 -24.34 -1.06 -5.52
CA PHE A 758 -24.82 -0.58 -6.80
C PHE A 758 -24.67 -1.65 -7.87
N THR A 759 -25.70 -1.85 -8.68
CA THR A 759 -25.67 -2.71 -9.88
C THR A 759 -25.88 -1.84 -11.11
N LEU A 760 -25.00 -1.91 -12.09
CA LEU A 760 -25.14 -1.14 -13.33
C LEU A 760 -26.33 -1.66 -14.15
N ASP A 761 -27.05 -0.74 -14.77
CA ASP A 761 -28.15 -1.04 -15.69
C ASP A 761 -27.65 -1.43 -17.09
N ASP A 762 -28.58 -1.71 -18.00
CA ASP A 762 -28.31 -2.22 -19.35
C ASP A 762 -27.68 -1.18 -20.30
N ASP A 763 -27.53 0.07 -19.84
CA ASP A 763 -26.83 1.12 -20.57
C ASP A 763 -25.30 1.01 -20.49
N HIS A 764 -24.77 0.12 -19.64
CA HIS A 764 -23.36 -0.28 -19.58
C HIS A 764 -23.12 -1.62 -20.29
N ASP A 765 -22.21 -1.62 -21.26
CA ASP A 765 -21.77 -2.85 -21.95
C ASP A 765 -20.43 -3.34 -21.38
N ALA A 766 -20.44 -4.44 -20.64
CA ALA A 766 -19.23 -4.99 -20.02
C ALA A 766 -18.14 -5.41 -21.02
N GLU A 767 -18.45 -5.63 -22.30
CA GLU A 767 -17.44 -5.96 -23.32
C GLU A 767 -16.78 -4.71 -23.90
N ASN A 768 -17.56 -3.65 -24.12
CA ASN A 768 -17.13 -2.49 -24.90
C ASN A 768 -16.96 -1.20 -24.09
N ASP A 769 -17.45 -1.15 -22.85
CA ASP A 769 -17.33 -0.01 -21.95
C ASP A 769 -16.24 -0.20 -20.89
N VAL A 770 -15.73 0.93 -20.39
CA VAL A 770 -14.76 0.94 -19.30
C VAL A 770 -15.41 0.36 -18.04
N TRP A 771 -14.66 -0.47 -17.31
CA TRP A 771 -15.16 -1.09 -16.09
C TRP A 771 -15.10 -0.15 -14.88
N VAL A 772 -16.07 -0.35 -13.97
CA VAL A 772 -16.03 0.20 -12.62
C VAL A 772 -15.06 -0.61 -11.75
N TRP A 773 -14.15 0.07 -11.04
CA TRP A 773 -13.10 -0.56 -10.24
C TRP A 773 -13.03 -0.06 -8.80
N GLY A 774 -13.57 1.14 -8.51
CA GLY A 774 -13.39 1.88 -7.27
C GLY A 774 -12.89 3.31 -7.54
N GLY A 775 -13.35 4.26 -6.73
CA GLY A 775 -13.04 5.69 -6.82
C GLY A 775 -13.89 6.49 -7.82
N GLU A 776 -14.86 5.87 -8.50
CA GLU A 776 -15.79 6.57 -9.38
C GLU A 776 -16.82 7.39 -8.58
N PRO A 777 -17.14 8.62 -8.99
CA PRO A 777 -18.11 9.45 -8.30
C PRO A 777 -19.54 8.94 -8.51
N ILE A 778 -20.34 9.04 -7.45
CA ILE A 778 -21.75 8.63 -7.38
C ILE A 778 -22.62 9.88 -7.37
N PHE A 779 -23.64 9.88 -8.22
CA PHE A 779 -24.62 10.95 -8.33
C PHE A 779 -26.02 10.45 -7.97
N ARG A 780 -26.81 11.33 -7.35
CA ARG A 780 -28.25 11.15 -7.13
C ARG A 780 -28.96 12.40 -7.63
N ASN A 781 -29.90 12.22 -8.56
CA ASN A 781 -30.63 13.32 -9.19
C ASN A 781 -29.70 14.43 -9.74
N GLY A 782 -28.57 14.02 -10.34
CA GLY A 782 -27.56 14.93 -10.87
C GLY A 782 -26.59 15.55 -9.86
N VAL A 783 -26.80 15.34 -8.56
CA VAL A 783 -25.95 15.87 -7.47
C VAL A 783 -24.93 14.83 -7.04
N TYR A 784 -23.67 15.24 -6.90
CA TYR A 784 -22.60 14.39 -6.37
C TYR A 784 -22.84 14.10 -4.89
N ILE A 785 -22.86 12.82 -4.52
CA ILE A 785 -23.18 12.38 -3.15
C ILE A 785 -22.14 11.41 -2.58
N GLY A 786 -21.06 11.10 -3.29
CA GLY A 786 -20.04 10.20 -2.77
C GLY A 786 -19.27 9.50 -3.87
N SER A 787 -18.57 8.42 -3.53
CA SER A 787 -17.75 7.66 -4.50
C SER A 787 -17.79 6.18 -4.22
N THR A 788 -17.59 5.37 -5.25
CA THR A 788 -17.36 3.94 -5.13
C THR A 788 -16.05 3.68 -4.39
N THR A 789 -16.01 2.62 -3.61
CA THR A 789 -14.81 2.12 -2.92
C THR A 789 -14.21 0.95 -3.68
N SER A 790 -15.06 0.07 -4.22
CA SER A 790 -14.65 -1.08 -5.00
C SER A 790 -15.68 -1.44 -6.07
N GLY A 791 -15.22 -2.04 -7.17
CA GLY A 791 -16.05 -2.52 -8.27
C GLY A 791 -15.53 -3.81 -8.90
N GLY A 792 -16.40 -4.48 -9.66
CA GLY A 792 -16.09 -5.71 -10.37
C GLY A 792 -17.30 -6.29 -11.09
N TYR A 793 -17.09 -7.41 -11.78
CA TYR A 793 -18.15 -8.12 -12.50
C TYR A 793 -18.82 -9.15 -11.57
N ALA A 794 -20.15 -9.11 -11.47
CA ALA A 794 -20.96 -10.10 -10.77
C ALA A 794 -21.40 -11.17 -11.77
N PHE A 795 -20.74 -12.34 -11.74
CA PHE A 795 -20.95 -13.38 -12.74
C PHE A 795 -22.33 -14.03 -12.70
N THR A 796 -23.00 -14.10 -11.54
CA THR A 796 -24.38 -14.62 -11.49
C THR A 796 -25.38 -13.59 -12.00
N LEU A 797 -25.12 -12.30 -11.78
CA LEU A 797 -25.97 -11.21 -12.26
C LEU A 797 -25.70 -10.80 -13.71
N GLU A 798 -24.56 -11.22 -14.26
CA GLU A 798 -24.04 -10.85 -15.59
C GLU A 798 -23.93 -9.33 -15.80
N ARG A 799 -23.53 -8.62 -14.74
CA ARG A 799 -23.46 -7.16 -14.70
C ARG A 799 -22.27 -6.68 -13.89
N MET A 800 -21.85 -5.45 -14.15
CA MET A 800 -20.94 -4.75 -13.25
C MET A 800 -21.65 -4.36 -11.94
N VAL A 801 -20.95 -4.53 -10.82
CA VAL A 801 -21.40 -4.11 -9.49
C VAL A 801 -20.32 -3.27 -8.82
N ALA A 802 -20.75 -2.39 -7.91
CA ALA A 802 -19.86 -1.57 -7.11
C ALA A 802 -20.39 -1.40 -5.69
N LEU A 803 -19.47 -1.25 -4.74
CA LEU A 803 -19.77 -0.74 -3.41
C LEU A 803 -19.32 0.71 -3.34
N GLY A 804 -20.03 1.53 -2.59
CA GLY A 804 -19.65 2.94 -2.42
C GLY A 804 -20.33 3.61 -1.26
N PHE A 805 -19.66 4.63 -0.71
CA PHE A 805 -20.23 5.46 0.34
C PHE A 805 -20.99 6.63 -0.27
N ILE A 806 -22.19 6.87 0.25
CA ILE A 806 -22.98 8.05 -0.05
C ILE A 806 -23.22 8.89 1.20
N VAL A 807 -23.40 10.19 1.00
CA VAL A 807 -23.83 11.16 2.01
C VAL A 807 -25.14 11.82 1.59
N ASN A 808 -25.89 12.33 2.55
CA ASN A 808 -27.06 13.16 2.30
C ASN A 808 -26.73 14.59 2.73
N LYS A 809 -26.87 15.55 1.81
CA LYS A 809 -26.61 16.96 2.07
C LYS A 809 -27.81 17.78 1.65
N ASP A 810 -28.20 18.73 2.49
CA ASP A 810 -29.13 19.77 2.07
C ASP A 810 -28.47 20.62 0.97
N ILE A 811 -29.15 20.73 -0.17
CA ILE A 811 -28.58 21.39 -1.37
C ILE A 811 -28.41 22.90 -1.15
N LYS A 812 -29.22 23.52 -0.28
CA LYS A 812 -29.21 24.96 -0.02
C LYS A 812 -28.21 25.32 1.08
N THR A 813 -28.20 24.58 2.18
CA THR A 813 -27.36 24.90 3.35
C THR A 813 -26.01 24.17 3.31
N GLY A 814 -25.89 23.08 2.56
CA GLY A 814 -24.72 22.20 2.57
C GLY A 814 -24.60 21.32 3.81
N GLU A 815 -25.57 21.40 4.73
CA GLU A 815 -25.58 20.65 5.98
C GLU A 815 -25.75 19.15 5.72
N LEU A 816 -25.02 18.33 6.48
CA LEU A 816 -25.16 16.88 6.42
C LEU A 816 -26.44 16.44 7.13
N LEU A 817 -27.24 15.65 6.44
CA LEU A 817 -28.46 15.04 6.96
C LEU A 817 -28.24 13.54 7.17
N PRO A 818 -28.98 12.89 8.08
CA PRO A 818 -28.94 11.44 8.19
C PRO A 818 -29.29 10.74 6.88
N VAL A 819 -28.55 9.68 6.56
CA VAL A 819 -28.78 8.80 5.40
C VAL A 819 -29.71 7.68 5.83
N THR A 820 -31.02 7.89 5.70
CA THR A 820 -32.05 6.92 6.09
C THR A 820 -32.29 5.87 5.01
N GLN A 821 -32.96 4.77 5.37
CA GLN A 821 -33.35 3.74 4.40
C GLN A 821 -34.26 4.31 3.31
N GLU A 822 -35.18 5.20 3.65
CA GLU A 822 -36.10 5.86 2.71
C GLU A 822 -35.34 6.76 1.72
N TYR A 823 -34.29 7.46 2.19
CA TYR A 823 -33.45 8.27 1.32
C TYR A 823 -32.75 7.43 0.24
N VAL A 824 -32.17 6.29 0.66
CA VAL A 824 -31.45 5.37 -0.23
C VAL A 824 -32.41 4.65 -1.17
N MET A 825 -33.50 4.08 -0.64
CA MET A 825 -34.41 3.20 -1.38
C MET A 825 -35.58 3.96 -2.05
N SER A 826 -35.51 5.29 -2.13
CA SER A 826 -36.51 6.13 -2.80
C SER A 826 -36.67 5.73 -4.26
N LYS A 827 -37.91 5.47 -4.69
CA LYS A 827 -38.23 5.07 -6.07
C LYS A 827 -38.10 6.19 -7.09
N ASP A 828 -38.20 7.44 -6.64
CA ASP A 828 -38.11 8.63 -7.49
C ASP A 828 -36.67 9.14 -7.64
N ALA A 829 -35.71 8.48 -6.97
CA ALA A 829 -34.31 8.85 -7.03
C ALA A 829 -33.61 8.15 -8.20
N LEU A 830 -32.97 8.94 -9.07
CA LEU A 830 -32.09 8.46 -10.12
C LEU A 830 -30.65 8.42 -9.59
N TYR A 831 -30.06 7.22 -9.52
CA TYR A 831 -28.66 7.03 -9.19
C TYR A 831 -27.82 6.79 -10.44
N GLN A 832 -26.64 7.39 -10.49
CA GLN A 832 -25.68 7.22 -11.57
C GLN A 832 -24.25 7.12 -11.06
N ILE A 833 -23.40 6.36 -11.75
CA ILE A 833 -21.96 6.31 -11.52
C ILE A 833 -21.25 6.87 -12.76
N ASP A 834 -20.33 7.80 -12.57
CA ASP A 834 -19.49 8.33 -13.67
C ASP A 834 -18.23 7.47 -13.84
N ILE A 835 -18.16 6.75 -14.96
CA ILE A 835 -17.02 5.93 -15.31
C ILE A 835 -16.29 6.62 -16.46
N ALA A 836 -15.16 7.25 -16.12
CA ALA A 836 -14.29 7.91 -17.09
C ALA A 836 -15.00 8.98 -17.96
N GLY A 837 -15.87 9.79 -17.36
CA GLY A 837 -16.58 10.89 -18.00
C GLY A 837 -17.93 10.52 -18.62
N ARG A 838 -18.37 9.25 -18.48
CA ARG A 838 -19.69 8.78 -18.92
C ARG A 838 -20.48 8.30 -17.70
N ARG A 839 -21.69 8.83 -17.53
CA ARG A 839 -22.61 8.43 -16.45
C ARG A 839 -23.47 7.27 -16.89
N PHE A 840 -23.50 6.22 -16.07
CA PHE A 840 -24.33 5.04 -16.25
C PHE A 840 -25.36 4.97 -15.14
N ASN A 841 -26.58 4.54 -15.46
CA ASN A 841 -27.63 4.34 -14.47
C ASN A 841 -27.30 3.12 -13.59
N VAL A 842 -27.68 3.21 -12.32
CA VAL A 842 -27.44 2.12 -11.36
C VAL A 842 -28.63 1.89 -10.45
N ARG A 843 -28.82 0.64 -10.05
CA ARG A 843 -29.74 0.23 -8.99
C ARG A 843 -29.00 0.11 -7.67
N GLN A 844 -29.51 0.80 -6.66
CA GLN A 844 -28.99 0.83 -5.32
C GLN A 844 -29.64 -0.23 -4.41
N SER A 845 -28.89 -0.76 -3.45
CA SER A 845 -29.39 -1.70 -2.45
C SER A 845 -28.64 -1.58 -1.13
N LEU A 846 -29.38 -1.72 -0.03
CA LEU A 846 -28.84 -1.86 1.33
C LEU A 846 -28.66 -3.33 1.77
N HIS A 847 -29.04 -4.26 0.91
CA HIS A 847 -28.95 -5.69 1.16
C HIS A 847 -28.26 -6.41 0.01
N PRO A 848 -27.64 -7.58 0.26
CA PRO A 848 -27.10 -8.39 -0.82
C PRO A 848 -28.18 -8.68 -1.88
N PRO A 849 -27.85 -8.62 -3.18
CA PRO A 849 -28.78 -8.99 -4.23
C PRO A 849 -29.26 -10.44 -4.05
N ARG A 850 -30.49 -10.73 -4.47
CA ARG A 850 -31.01 -12.11 -4.47
C ARG A 850 -30.34 -12.88 -5.60
N LEU A 851 -29.40 -13.74 -5.25
CA LEU A 851 -28.72 -14.62 -6.20
C LEU A 851 -29.54 -15.90 -6.40
N PRO A 852 -29.76 -16.36 -7.65
CA PRO A 852 -30.28 -17.69 -7.92
C PRO A 852 -29.52 -18.76 -7.14
N SER A 853 -30.25 -19.62 -6.45
CA SER A 853 -29.65 -20.79 -5.78
C SER A 853 -29.44 -21.90 -6.80
N PRO A 854 -28.25 -22.55 -6.85
CA PRO A 854 -28.04 -23.74 -7.67
C PRO A 854 -29.06 -24.85 -7.40
N HIS A 855 -29.68 -24.88 -6.21
CA HIS A 855 -30.70 -25.87 -5.86
C HIS A 855 -32.05 -25.69 -6.60
N ASN A 856 -32.27 -24.55 -7.28
CA ASN A 856 -33.50 -24.29 -8.05
C ASN A 856 -33.36 -24.55 -9.56
N VAL A 857 -32.18 -24.98 -10.04
CA VAL A 857 -31.99 -25.43 -11.42
C VAL A 857 -31.89 -26.94 -11.37
N HIS A 858 -32.89 -27.64 -11.92
CA HIS A 858 -32.85 -29.09 -12.05
C HIS A 858 -31.51 -29.51 -12.68
N SER A 859 -30.76 -30.31 -11.93
CA SER A 859 -29.44 -30.85 -12.24
C SER A 859 -29.47 -31.74 -13.50
N ARG A 860 -29.47 -31.16 -14.69
CA ARG A 860 -29.31 -31.93 -15.93
C ARG A 860 -28.17 -31.51 -16.85
N ASP A 861 -27.55 -30.35 -16.67
CA ASP A 861 -26.56 -29.86 -17.64
C ASP A 861 -25.14 -29.59 -17.08
N TYR A 862 -24.80 -30.06 -15.87
CA TYR A 862 -23.38 -30.12 -15.47
C TYR A 862 -22.73 -31.40 -16.01
N HIS A 863 -22.17 -31.31 -17.22
CA HIS A 863 -21.20 -32.28 -17.73
C HIS A 863 -19.79 -31.71 -17.60
N PRO A 864 -18.91 -32.27 -16.76
CA PRO A 864 -17.51 -31.85 -16.76
C PRO A 864 -16.89 -32.16 -18.13
N THR A 865 -16.60 -31.13 -18.92
CA THR A 865 -15.79 -31.28 -20.13
C THR A 865 -14.34 -31.52 -19.71
N LEU A 866 -14.00 -32.78 -19.44
CA LEU A 866 -12.62 -33.26 -19.54
C LEU A 866 -12.22 -33.20 -21.02
N ARG A 867 -11.67 -32.07 -21.47
CA ARG A 867 -10.79 -32.06 -22.64
C ARG A 867 -9.45 -32.62 -22.21
N ASP A 868 -9.31 -33.94 -22.31
CA ASP A 868 -8.30 -34.63 -23.12
C ASP A 868 -8.18 -36.10 -22.66
N LYS A 869 -8.64 -37.05 -23.49
CA LYS A 869 -8.42 -38.49 -23.26
C LYS A 869 -7.00 -38.94 -23.66
N SER A 870 -6.12 -38.01 -24.05
CA SER A 870 -4.75 -38.34 -24.49
C SER A 870 -3.69 -38.39 -23.38
N ILE A 871 -4.02 -38.09 -22.11
CA ILE A 871 -3.09 -38.19 -20.97
C ILE A 871 -3.22 -39.53 -20.20
N LEU A 872 -3.93 -40.52 -20.77
CA LEU A 872 -4.17 -41.82 -20.13
C LEU A 872 -3.15 -42.92 -20.51
N GLN A 873 -1.94 -42.57 -20.94
CA GLN A 873 -0.84 -43.53 -21.10
C GLN A 873 0.51 -42.94 -20.68
N ALA A 874 0.67 -42.62 -19.39
CA ALA A 874 1.99 -42.66 -18.77
C ALA A 874 2.09 -43.98 -18.01
N LYS A 875 2.81 -44.95 -18.59
CA LYS A 875 3.16 -46.21 -17.91
C LYS A 875 3.99 -45.91 -16.65
N PRO A 876 3.85 -46.69 -15.57
CA PRO A 876 4.76 -46.61 -14.44
C PRO A 876 6.19 -46.94 -14.91
N PHE A 877 7.17 -46.21 -14.37
CA PHE A 877 8.59 -46.48 -14.59
C PHE A 877 8.90 -47.94 -14.20
N GLU A 878 9.21 -48.78 -15.19
CA GLU A 878 9.88 -50.06 -15.00
C GLU A 878 11.36 -49.77 -14.73
N ALA A 879 11.88 -50.31 -13.64
CA ALA A 879 13.31 -50.34 -13.36
C ALA A 879 13.98 -51.23 -14.41
N THR A 880 14.78 -50.65 -15.29
CA THR A 880 15.68 -51.40 -16.16
C THR A 880 16.97 -51.70 -15.41
N ASP A 881 17.21 -52.99 -15.23
CA ASP A 881 18.45 -53.59 -14.77
C ASP A 881 19.65 -53.08 -15.57
N ILE A 882 20.65 -52.55 -14.86
CA ILE A 882 22.03 -52.44 -15.36
C ILE A 882 22.76 -53.66 -14.83
N GLU A 883 23.13 -54.56 -15.74
CA GLU A 883 24.09 -55.64 -15.49
C GLU A 883 25.43 -55.03 -15.02
N ILE A 884 25.81 -55.32 -13.78
CA ILE A 884 27.19 -55.18 -13.31
C ILE A 884 27.84 -56.56 -13.42
N SER A 885 28.84 -56.66 -14.30
CA SER A 885 29.73 -57.82 -14.36
C SER A 885 30.69 -57.81 -13.16
N SER A 886 30.46 -58.77 -12.28
CA SER A 886 31.39 -59.49 -11.38
C SER A 886 32.83 -58.97 -11.20
N GLU A 887 33.19 -58.71 -9.93
CA GLU A 887 34.24 -59.49 -9.26
C GLU A 887 33.98 -59.59 -7.73
N ASN A 888 34.09 -60.82 -7.23
CA ASN A 888 33.77 -61.35 -5.90
C ASN A 888 34.54 -60.64 -4.76
N SER A 889 33.99 -60.44 -3.57
CA SER A 889 33.71 -61.41 -2.49
C SER A 889 33.45 -60.53 -1.24
N GLY A 890 32.60 -60.79 -0.27
CA GLY A 890 32.09 -61.99 0.36
C GLY A 890 31.78 -61.60 1.83
N LEU A 891 30.71 -62.17 2.40
CA LEU A 891 30.36 -62.20 3.84
C LEU A 891 29.55 -61.02 4.44
N LEU A 892 28.23 -61.15 4.28
CA LEU A 892 27.15 -61.17 5.31
C LEU A 892 27.58 -61.47 6.78
N PRO A 893 26.71 -61.33 7.82
CA PRO A 893 25.42 -60.60 7.94
C PRO A 893 25.03 -60.02 9.35
N TYR A 894 23.84 -59.40 9.40
CA TYR A 894 22.82 -59.42 10.50
C TYR A 894 23.12 -58.60 11.78
N MET A 895 22.17 -58.10 12.60
CA MET A 895 20.69 -58.03 12.68
C MET A 895 20.34 -56.95 13.73
N ILE A 896 19.14 -56.40 13.62
CA ILE A 896 18.15 -56.07 14.67
C ILE A 896 18.58 -56.38 16.14
N ASP A 897 18.54 -55.41 17.06
CA ASP A 897 17.50 -55.25 18.11
C ASP A 897 17.90 -54.28 19.26
N ASN A 898 16.85 -53.76 19.89
CA ASN A 898 16.64 -53.04 21.16
C ASN A 898 17.69 -52.91 22.29
N LYS A 899 17.45 -51.84 23.09
CA LYS A 899 17.79 -51.54 24.52
C LYS A 899 19.01 -50.65 24.82
N GLY A 900 18.71 -49.47 25.38
CA GLY A 900 19.00 -49.17 26.79
C GLY A 900 20.35 -48.52 27.19
N LEU A 901 20.21 -47.41 27.91
CA LEU A 901 21.06 -46.87 28.99
C LEU A 901 22.33 -46.04 28.65
N GLN A 902 22.25 -44.80 29.16
CA GLN A 902 23.25 -44.06 29.96
C GLN A 902 24.67 -43.84 29.41
N GLY A 903 25.09 -42.57 29.47
CA GLY A 903 26.40 -42.25 30.07
C GLY A 903 27.29 -41.29 29.29
N SER A 904 27.37 -40.07 29.81
CA SER A 904 28.58 -39.24 29.95
C SER A 904 29.41 -38.85 28.73
N GLY A 905 29.34 -37.54 28.40
CA GLY A 905 30.47 -36.61 28.51
C GLY A 905 31.71 -36.86 27.65
N THR A 906 32.03 -35.93 26.75
CA THR A 906 33.01 -34.86 26.99
C THR A 906 33.29 -34.03 25.73
N THR A 907 33.41 -32.74 25.98
CA THR A 907 34.05 -31.65 25.22
C THR A 907 35.06 -32.00 24.13
N SER A 908 34.96 -31.32 22.97
CA SER A 908 36.13 -30.69 22.32
C SER A 908 35.69 -29.64 21.30
N LYS A 909 36.26 -28.44 21.44
CA LYS A 909 36.20 -27.31 20.51
C LYS A 909 37.09 -27.59 19.30
N TYR A 910 36.68 -27.19 18.10
CA TYR A 910 37.65 -26.82 17.06
C TYR A 910 37.13 -25.70 16.15
N VAL A 911 38.04 -24.79 15.84
CA VAL A 911 37.95 -23.49 15.17
C VAL A 911 38.19 -23.66 13.65
N PRO A 912 37.63 -22.82 12.75
CA PRO A 912 37.67 -23.02 11.30
C PRO A 912 38.95 -22.48 10.65
N PRO A 913 39.32 -22.91 9.43
CA PRO A 913 40.35 -22.24 8.65
C PRO A 913 39.77 -21.25 7.64
N GLU A 914 40.30 -20.04 7.69
CA GLU A 914 40.36 -19.08 6.59
C GLU A 914 41.24 -19.62 5.45
N LEU A 915 40.90 -19.32 4.20
CA LEU A 915 41.87 -19.24 3.09
C LEU A 915 41.41 -18.18 2.09
N ARG A 916 42.19 -17.10 2.01
CA ARG A 916 42.23 -16.10 0.93
C ARG A 916 43.27 -16.52 -0.12
N LEU A 917 43.17 -15.88 -1.30
CA LEU A 917 44.10 -15.75 -2.45
C LEU A 917 43.66 -16.58 -3.67
N GLN A 918 43.70 -16.11 -4.92
CA GLN A 918 43.83 -14.80 -5.57
C GLN A 918 43.58 -15.06 -7.09
N ASN A 919 42.95 -14.10 -7.77
CA ASN A 919 43.05 -13.71 -9.20
C ASN A 919 43.47 -14.70 -10.33
N SER A 920 42.62 -14.77 -11.37
CA SER A 920 42.91 -14.52 -12.81
C SER A 920 41.60 -14.74 -13.61
N ALA A 921 40.98 -13.74 -14.24
CA ALA A 921 41.27 -13.09 -15.52
C ALA A 921 40.98 -13.95 -16.78
N GLN A 922 39.94 -13.52 -17.50
CA GLN A 922 39.73 -13.49 -18.97
C GLN A 922 39.87 -14.77 -19.81
N GLN A 923 38.77 -15.18 -20.48
CA GLN A 923 38.57 -14.97 -21.94
C GLN A 923 37.22 -15.55 -22.42
N ASN A 924 36.62 -14.80 -23.35
CA ASN A 924 35.42 -15.00 -24.19
C ASN A 924 34.03 -14.77 -23.58
#